data_AF-A0A1W9XCC8-F1
#
_entry.id   AF-A0A1W9XCC8-F1
#
_cell.length_a   1.000
_cell.length_b   1.000
_cell.length_c   1.000
_cell.angle_alpha   90.00
_cell.angle_beta   90.00
_cell.angle_gamma   90.00
#
_symmetry.space_group_name_H-M   'P 1'
#
loop_
_entity.id
_entity.type
_entity.pdbx_description
1 polymer ?
#
loop_
_entity_poly.entity_id
_entity_poly.type
_entity_poly.pdbx_seq_one_letter_code
_entity_poly.pdbx_strand_id
1 'polypeptide(L)'
;MDDDKSVTANFTIKTHSLTVTASNGSVTKSPSASSYDCGTEVSLTANPNSGWHFVRWEGDTSGTSASASVTMSADRSVTAIFEEDIPDTYTLTKSVSPSSGGSVSASPDKSVYTDSESVTLTAGSESCYDFTGWSGACSGTSSTCTLTMDADKSVTANFAMRTHSVSITSENGSVSGSPDQSSYDCGTSVLLTAEPDDCYDFVGWSGACSGTSSTCSLAVDGDKSVIANFAVREYSLTVTAENGSVSKSPDQSSYDCGTTVLLTASPNSGHSFDHWEGDATGTQTTAGITMSKDMNIIAIFSAGTYTISGYVRDSANTGVSGVMVNFSGSGNGSTVATDSSGFYTKSVSSGWSGTVTPDKDGYSFDPQNRSYSGVTADSSEQNYTASSEQKEYVISGYVRDSGNIGVSGVSLIFSNGGGSATTNNSGYYTQVVSSGWSGTVTPSKQGHTFDPSERSYSAVSSDFFNQDYVGIPIPYTISGYVRDSGNRGLNGVRLNFSNYAGLAETDSSGYYSHTVWYGWTGTVTPEKSGYTFTPANLSYTNVSSNHTVQNYTGNPTAVPNITVSPSSLIFTKPNTKSVQNEADMPDPLPVSRSENRDIAPPTDGEHATGLIIPEHVREYWKTHTPTRKYRARDNLASSMDRSVYDSPVKNQKQCGSCWAFATVAMMENLANQANLSVSKDFSEQVLVSCLYGGTGCSGGWYWDALSHIRQNGLPPESCYSYRANNGNCASKCTNPDFLVKIEDFTPQAGLWGQDNFTVQDVKGALQDGPLCVAMYVADDFYNYSGGIYDYNGGNYEWGHAVFLVGYNDSQQYFKVRNSWGTWWGEGGYFRIAYNDVTDDIKFGSYAVAASGIFVEGEGQTEDVVVSNTGTGTLSISDISCDRTWLEFSPQSLSTIASGQQKTLTLSVSDWSSFEFQHGLDPSNPDDASGDRDGDGLTNLEEQELGTNPNLADTDDDGMTDGYEVENGSDPVAYDTAFSVSDAVTALKILAGMGESPAGSNADADRDGTVEVIDLVHILREIAVLK
;
A
#
# COMPACT_ATOMS: atom_id res chain seq x y z
N MET A 1 23.79 -101.16 142.76
CA MET A 1 23.90 -101.30 141.31
C MET A 1 22.75 -102.18 140.95
N ASP A 2 21.76 -101.55 140.34
CA ASP A 2 20.42 -102.11 140.28
C ASP A 2 20.03 -102.31 138.80
N ASP A 3 20.76 -101.70 137.84
CA ASP A 3 21.40 -102.33 136.66
C ASP A 3 22.10 -101.28 135.74
N ASP A 4 22.74 -101.73 134.65
CA ASP A 4 23.49 -100.94 133.64
C ASP A 4 22.61 -100.02 132.74
N LYS A 5 23.21 -98.95 132.18
CA LYS A 5 22.56 -98.04 131.19
C LYS A 5 23.51 -97.52 130.10
N SER A 6 22.99 -97.33 128.89
CA SER A 6 23.71 -96.76 127.73
C SER A 6 23.08 -95.44 127.24
N VAL A 7 23.89 -94.63 126.53
CA VAL A 7 23.47 -93.36 125.91
C VAL A 7 23.97 -93.35 124.46
N THR A 8 23.08 -93.05 123.51
CA THR A 8 23.40 -92.89 122.09
C THR A 8 23.14 -91.45 121.66
N ALA A 9 24.15 -90.77 121.11
CA ALA A 9 23.98 -89.48 120.45
C ALA A 9 23.77 -89.70 118.95
N ASN A 10 22.62 -89.27 118.43
CA ASN A 10 22.35 -89.25 116.99
C ASN A 10 22.67 -87.87 116.43
N PHE A 11 23.63 -87.78 115.52
CA PHE A 11 23.94 -86.56 114.77
C PHE A 11 23.46 -86.71 113.32
N THR A 12 22.71 -85.72 112.84
CA THR A 12 22.34 -85.58 111.42
C THR A 12 23.09 -84.39 110.83
N ILE A 13 23.61 -84.58 109.61
CA ILE A 13 24.24 -83.49 108.85
C ILE A 13 23.17 -82.49 108.40
N LYS A 14 23.47 -81.20 108.43
CA LYS A 14 22.59 -80.16 107.88
C LYS A 14 22.76 -80.13 106.36
N THR A 15 21.67 -79.92 105.63
CA THR A 15 21.69 -79.72 104.18
C THR A 15 21.30 -78.29 103.81
N HIS A 16 21.76 -77.83 102.64
CA HIS A 16 21.57 -76.49 102.11
C HIS A 16 21.26 -76.50 100.61
N SER A 17 20.53 -75.50 100.14
CA SER A 17 20.10 -75.31 98.76
C SER A 17 20.98 -74.32 98.00
N LEU A 18 21.21 -74.56 96.70
CA LEU A 18 21.96 -73.67 95.81
C LEU A 18 21.07 -73.25 94.63
N THR A 19 20.65 -71.99 94.61
CA THR A 19 19.93 -71.37 93.50
C THR A 19 20.93 -70.85 92.47
N VAL A 20 20.67 -71.07 91.18
CA VAL A 20 21.44 -70.45 90.09
C VAL A 20 20.49 -69.79 89.11
N THR A 21 20.84 -68.60 88.64
CA THR A 21 20.09 -67.83 87.65
C THR A 21 20.98 -67.36 86.51
N ALA A 22 20.42 -67.32 85.31
CA ALA A 22 21.10 -66.86 84.10
C ALA A 22 20.05 -66.33 83.13
N SER A 23 20.40 -65.29 82.37
CA SER A 23 19.67 -64.79 81.22
C SER A 23 20.63 -64.75 80.04
N ASN A 24 20.17 -65.09 78.83
CA ASN A 24 21.01 -65.21 77.62
C ASN A 24 22.18 -66.22 77.73
N GLY A 25 22.04 -67.18 78.64
CA GLY A 25 22.94 -68.33 78.82
C GLY A 25 22.38 -69.29 79.86
N SER A 26 23.17 -70.28 80.28
CA SER A 26 22.77 -71.28 81.29
C SER A 26 23.91 -71.62 82.26
N VAL A 27 23.57 -72.14 83.44
CA VAL A 27 24.54 -72.53 84.48
C VAL A 27 24.39 -74.01 84.84
N THR A 28 25.45 -74.78 84.64
CA THR A 28 25.55 -76.18 85.06
C THR A 28 26.18 -76.30 86.45
N LYS A 29 25.71 -77.26 87.26
CA LYS A 29 26.19 -77.56 88.62
C LYS A 29 26.84 -78.95 88.68
N SER A 30 27.93 -79.11 89.41
CA SER A 30 28.58 -80.41 89.64
C SER A 30 29.13 -80.52 91.08
N PRO A 31 28.72 -81.50 91.89
CA PRO A 31 27.64 -82.44 91.63
C PRO A 31 26.28 -81.73 91.47
N SER A 32 25.32 -82.35 90.79
CA SER A 32 23.96 -81.80 90.65
C SER A 32 23.02 -82.47 91.66
N ALA A 33 22.56 -81.70 92.64
CA ALA A 33 21.60 -82.12 93.66
C ALA A 33 20.58 -81.01 93.98
N SER A 34 19.44 -81.38 94.54
CA SER A 34 18.41 -80.47 95.05
C SER A 34 18.79 -79.83 96.40
N SER A 35 19.61 -80.51 97.20
CA SER A 35 20.24 -80.02 98.42
C SER A 35 21.59 -80.70 98.63
N TYR A 36 22.52 -80.02 99.28
CA TYR A 36 23.90 -80.45 99.50
C TYR A 36 24.20 -80.51 101.00
N ASP A 37 24.97 -81.50 101.43
CA ASP A 37 25.44 -81.61 102.81
C ASP A 37 26.36 -80.42 103.17
N CYS A 38 26.27 -79.95 104.42
CA CYS A 38 27.04 -78.81 104.90
C CYS A 38 28.55 -79.06 104.77
N GLY A 39 29.22 -78.21 103.98
CA GLY A 39 30.62 -78.35 103.60
C GLY A 39 30.88 -78.90 102.19
N THR A 40 29.84 -79.31 101.45
CA THR A 40 29.99 -79.74 100.04
C THR A 40 30.46 -78.58 99.17
N GLU A 41 31.47 -78.78 98.32
CA GLU A 41 31.85 -77.84 97.28
C GLU A 41 31.13 -78.18 95.97
N VAL A 42 30.47 -77.19 95.37
CA VAL A 42 29.74 -77.32 94.10
C VAL A 42 30.41 -76.45 93.05
N SER A 43 30.88 -77.07 91.97
CA SER A 43 31.40 -76.38 90.80
C SER A 43 30.26 -75.89 89.92
N LEU A 44 30.40 -74.66 89.44
CA LEU A 44 29.49 -73.97 88.52
C LEU A 44 30.20 -73.69 87.20
N THR A 45 29.50 -73.86 86.09
CA THR A 45 29.98 -73.49 84.74
C THR A 45 28.92 -72.70 84.01
N ALA A 46 29.29 -71.52 83.50
CA ALA A 46 28.44 -70.66 82.69
C ALA A 46 28.62 -71.00 81.20
N ASN A 47 27.51 -71.21 80.51
CA ASN A 47 27.47 -71.56 79.09
C ASN A 47 26.65 -70.47 78.37
N PRO A 48 27.28 -69.56 77.60
CA PRO A 48 26.57 -68.51 76.85
C PRO A 48 25.66 -69.08 75.77
N ASN A 49 24.63 -68.31 75.38
CA ASN A 49 23.91 -68.54 74.13
C ASN A 49 24.75 -68.08 72.92
N SER A 50 24.39 -68.50 71.71
CA SER A 50 25.04 -68.04 70.48
C SER A 50 24.93 -66.53 70.31
N GLY A 51 26.04 -65.85 69.99
CA GLY A 51 26.12 -64.38 69.87
C GLY A 51 26.30 -63.64 71.21
N TRP A 52 26.54 -64.37 72.30
CA TRP A 52 26.77 -63.81 73.63
C TRP A 52 28.02 -64.43 74.24
N HIS A 53 28.75 -63.68 75.07
CA HIS A 53 29.88 -64.19 75.85
C HIS A 53 29.67 -64.02 77.35
N PHE A 54 30.33 -64.85 78.17
CA PHE A 54 30.24 -64.77 79.62
C PHE A 54 31.13 -63.65 80.16
N VAL A 55 30.55 -62.80 81.01
CA VAL A 55 31.24 -61.63 81.58
C VAL A 55 31.72 -61.91 83.00
N ARG A 56 30.79 -62.27 83.90
CA ARG A 56 31.09 -62.45 85.33
C ARG A 56 29.99 -63.16 86.12
N TRP A 57 30.38 -63.70 87.27
CA TRP A 57 29.48 -64.19 88.33
C TRP A 57 29.10 -63.09 89.32
N GLU A 58 27.88 -63.16 89.84
CA GLU A 58 27.36 -62.34 90.94
C GLU A 58 26.64 -63.19 92.01
N GLY A 59 26.47 -62.61 93.21
CA GLY A 59 25.80 -63.24 94.35
C GLY A 59 26.80 -63.87 95.31
N ASP A 60 26.55 -65.11 95.73
CA ASP A 60 27.37 -65.87 96.67
C ASP A 60 28.71 -66.38 96.09
N THR A 61 29.02 -66.06 94.83
CA THR A 61 30.36 -66.19 94.24
C THR A 61 30.61 -65.03 93.27
N SER A 62 31.87 -64.81 92.92
CA SER A 62 32.30 -63.70 92.08
C SER A 62 33.55 -64.06 91.28
N GLY A 63 33.67 -63.53 90.06
CA GLY A 63 34.82 -63.74 89.20
C GLY A 63 34.43 -63.65 87.73
N THR A 64 35.42 -63.48 86.85
CA THR A 64 35.25 -63.35 85.38
C THR A 64 35.56 -64.65 84.63
N SER A 65 36.00 -65.71 85.31
CA SER A 65 36.19 -67.03 84.71
C SER A 65 34.84 -67.74 84.54
N ALA A 66 34.60 -68.36 83.38
CA ALA A 66 33.35 -69.08 83.09
C ALA A 66 33.09 -70.32 83.98
N SER A 67 34.03 -70.65 84.87
CA SER A 67 33.86 -71.61 85.96
C SER A 67 34.13 -70.97 87.32
N ALA A 68 33.37 -71.39 88.33
CA ALA A 68 33.51 -70.98 89.74
C ALA A 68 33.16 -72.16 90.66
N SER A 69 33.47 -72.06 91.96
CA SER A 69 32.96 -73.00 92.96
C SER A 69 32.28 -72.28 94.13
N VAL A 70 31.40 -73.01 94.82
CA VAL A 70 30.66 -72.54 95.99
C VAL A 70 30.67 -73.63 97.07
N THR A 71 31.16 -73.32 98.27
CA THR A 71 31.07 -74.22 99.43
C THR A 71 29.75 -74.01 100.18
N MET A 72 28.98 -75.08 100.33
CA MET A 72 27.63 -75.07 100.89
C MET A 72 27.66 -75.04 102.43
N SER A 73 27.91 -73.87 103.00
CA SER A 73 27.86 -73.61 104.46
C SER A 73 26.53 -73.04 104.96
N ALA A 74 25.66 -72.66 104.04
CA ALA A 74 24.33 -72.05 104.19
C ALA A 74 23.59 -72.23 102.86
N ASP A 75 22.32 -71.83 102.76
CA ASP A 75 21.67 -71.64 101.46
C ASP A 75 22.38 -70.54 100.66
N ARG A 76 22.53 -70.73 99.34
CA ARG A 76 23.34 -69.85 98.46
C ARG A 76 22.60 -69.54 97.16
N SER A 77 22.87 -68.38 96.56
CA SER A 77 22.35 -67.95 95.27
C SER A 77 23.44 -67.31 94.39
N VAL A 78 23.57 -67.79 93.14
CA VAL A 78 24.56 -67.29 92.18
C VAL A 78 23.92 -66.92 90.85
N THR A 79 24.35 -65.82 90.24
CA THR A 79 23.92 -65.38 88.91
C THR A 79 25.09 -65.36 87.93
N ALA A 80 24.88 -65.82 86.70
CA ALA A 80 25.81 -65.62 85.58
C ALA A 80 25.34 -64.47 84.69
N ILE A 81 26.26 -63.55 84.38
CA ILE A 81 26.03 -62.38 83.51
C ILE A 81 26.70 -62.60 82.16
N PHE A 82 25.99 -62.27 81.07
CA PHE A 82 26.43 -62.40 79.69
C PHE A 82 26.19 -61.08 78.94
N GLU A 83 27.05 -60.75 77.98
CA GLU A 83 26.94 -59.58 77.08
C GLU A 83 26.88 -60.05 75.61
N GLU A 84 26.30 -59.23 74.74
CA GLU A 84 26.04 -59.53 73.32
C GLU A 84 27.20 -59.07 72.44
N ASP A 85 27.58 -59.89 71.46
CA ASP A 85 28.66 -59.59 70.51
C ASP A 85 28.10 -58.84 69.29
N ILE A 86 28.33 -57.52 69.20
CA ILE A 86 27.84 -56.67 68.09
C ILE A 86 28.97 -56.49 67.03
N PRO A 87 28.73 -56.80 65.74
CA PRO A 87 29.73 -56.61 64.69
C PRO A 87 29.80 -55.16 64.18
N ASP A 88 31.00 -54.73 63.78
CA ASP A 88 31.24 -53.42 63.15
C ASP A 88 30.58 -53.33 61.75
N THR A 89 30.10 -52.13 61.41
CA THR A 89 29.43 -51.85 60.12
C THR A 89 29.83 -50.50 59.54
N TYR A 90 29.81 -50.39 58.21
CA TYR A 90 30.31 -49.26 57.43
C TYR A 90 29.37 -48.84 56.29
N THR A 91 29.46 -47.59 55.86
CA THR A 91 28.63 -46.97 54.81
C THR A 91 29.41 -46.69 53.51
N LEU A 92 28.71 -46.65 52.38
CA LEU A 92 29.28 -46.39 51.06
C LEU A 92 28.56 -45.23 50.35
N THR A 93 29.25 -44.12 50.11
CA THR A 93 28.72 -42.94 49.41
C THR A 93 29.12 -42.96 47.93
N LYS A 94 28.13 -42.88 47.03
CA LYS A 94 28.30 -42.95 45.56
C LYS A 94 28.05 -41.57 44.92
N SER A 95 28.87 -41.15 43.96
CA SER A 95 28.75 -39.86 43.27
C SER A 95 29.22 -39.91 41.80
N VAL A 96 28.87 -38.88 41.03
CA VAL A 96 29.09 -38.75 39.58
C VAL A 96 29.63 -37.35 39.28
N SER A 97 30.66 -37.24 38.44
CA SER A 97 31.26 -35.95 38.04
C SER A 97 31.58 -35.89 36.54
N PRO A 98 31.02 -34.94 35.76
CA PRO A 98 29.91 -34.07 36.12
C PRO A 98 28.62 -34.87 36.37
N SER A 99 27.64 -34.30 37.08
CA SER A 99 26.38 -34.99 37.41
C SER A 99 25.55 -35.43 36.20
N SER A 100 25.78 -34.81 35.04
CA SER A 100 25.20 -35.15 33.73
C SER A 100 25.95 -36.27 32.97
N GLY A 101 27.11 -36.72 33.45
CA GLY A 101 27.99 -37.60 32.67
C GLY A 101 27.60 -39.08 32.70
N GLY A 102 26.82 -39.52 33.68
CA GLY A 102 26.53 -40.93 33.87
C GLY A 102 25.90 -41.30 35.21
N SER A 103 26.02 -42.57 35.58
CA SER A 103 25.46 -43.17 36.79
C SER A 103 26.43 -44.14 37.46
N VAL A 104 26.22 -44.42 38.75
CA VAL A 104 26.96 -45.42 39.54
C VAL A 104 26.00 -46.36 40.24
N SER A 105 26.14 -47.66 39.95
CA SER A 105 25.40 -48.75 40.60
C SER A 105 26.34 -49.58 41.48
N ALA A 106 25.79 -50.30 42.47
CA ALA A 106 26.54 -51.17 43.37
C ALA A 106 25.90 -52.57 43.44
N SER A 107 26.71 -53.60 43.72
CA SER A 107 26.26 -54.98 43.88
C SER A 107 27.14 -55.73 44.90
N PRO A 108 26.59 -56.23 46.02
CA PRO A 108 25.24 -55.93 46.52
C PRO A 108 25.11 -54.45 46.90
N ASP A 109 23.95 -53.83 46.68
CA ASP A 109 23.67 -52.46 47.16
C ASP A 109 22.97 -52.53 48.53
N LYS A 110 23.64 -52.04 49.58
CA LYS A 110 23.15 -52.04 50.97
C LYS A 110 23.28 -50.66 51.61
N SER A 111 22.43 -50.39 52.60
CA SER A 111 22.54 -49.20 53.46
C SER A 111 23.75 -49.25 54.40
N VAL A 112 24.16 -50.44 54.84
CA VAL A 112 25.38 -50.72 55.62
C VAL A 112 25.97 -52.07 55.21
N TYR A 113 27.29 -52.19 55.33
CA TYR A 113 28.09 -53.40 55.06
C TYR A 113 28.80 -53.81 56.34
N THR A 114 29.01 -55.11 56.56
CA THR A 114 29.83 -55.58 57.69
C THR A 114 31.32 -55.46 57.37
N ASP A 115 32.19 -55.46 58.38
CA ASP A 115 33.63 -55.54 58.15
C ASP A 115 34.01 -56.69 57.20
N SER A 116 34.99 -56.41 56.35
CA SER A 116 35.53 -57.30 55.32
C SER A 116 34.52 -57.73 54.22
N GLU A 117 33.31 -57.17 54.18
CA GLU A 117 32.35 -57.42 53.08
C GLU A 117 32.80 -56.74 51.78
N SER A 118 32.62 -57.42 50.63
CA SER A 118 32.99 -56.87 49.32
C SER A 118 31.78 -56.39 48.51
N VAL A 119 31.98 -55.29 47.79
CA VAL A 119 30.97 -54.62 46.95
C VAL A 119 31.59 -54.25 45.61
N THR A 120 30.90 -54.54 44.51
CA THR A 120 31.32 -54.16 43.15
C THR A 120 30.46 -53.03 42.63
N LEU A 121 31.13 -51.97 42.19
CA LEU A 121 30.56 -50.77 41.59
C LEU A 121 30.66 -50.85 40.07
N THR A 122 29.65 -50.34 39.38
CA THR A 122 29.62 -50.22 37.91
C THR A 122 29.19 -48.82 37.50
N ALA A 123 29.99 -48.17 36.66
CA ALA A 123 29.69 -46.89 36.02
C ALA A 123 29.01 -47.10 34.67
N GLY A 124 27.93 -46.36 34.42
CA GLY A 124 27.28 -46.24 33.11
C GLY A 124 27.42 -44.82 32.58
N SER A 125 27.86 -44.64 31.33
CA SER A 125 28.03 -43.34 30.68
C SER A 125 26.79 -42.91 29.91
N GLU A 126 26.46 -41.61 29.95
CA GLU A 126 25.43 -41.02 29.09
C GLU A 126 25.91 -40.85 27.64
N SER A 127 24.99 -40.64 26.71
CA SER A 127 25.23 -40.72 25.26
C SER A 127 26.36 -39.82 24.73
N CYS A 128 26.57 -38.64 25.31
CA CYS A 128 27.55 -37.64 24.89
C CYS A 128 28.84 -37.65 25.75
N TYR A 129 29.01 -38.63 26.63
CA TYR A 129 30.12 -38.71 27.58
C TYR A 129 30.83 -40.05 27.53
N ASP A 130 32.13 -40.04 27.83
CA ASP A 130 32.94 -41.24 28.03
C ASP A 130 33.40 -41.34 29.49
N PHE A 131 33.37 -42.55 30.05
CA PHE A 131 33.88 -42.81 31.39
C PHE A 131 35.41 -42.72 31.40
N THR A 132 35.96 -41.83 32.23
CA THR A 132 37.40 -41.56 32.29
C THR A 132 38.09 -42.24 33.47
N GLY A 133 37.37 -42.56 34.53
CA GLY A 133 37.90 -43.33 35.66
C GLY A 133 37.24 -43.05 37.00
N TRP A 134 37.67 -43.80 38.01
CA TRP A 134 37.21 -43.63 39.39
C TRP A 134 38.12 -42.72 40.22
N SER A 135 37.52 -42.05 41.20
CA SER A 135 38.22 -41.35 42.29
C SER A 135 37.55 -41.64 43.65
N GLY A 136 38.24 -41.29 44.74
CA GLY A 136 37.87 -41.67 46.11
C GLY A 136 38.47 -43.02 46.51
N ALA A 137 37.66 -43.91 47.09
CA ALA A 137 38.07 -45.25 47.49
C ALA A 137 38.34 -46.20 46.29
N CYS A 138 37.81 -45.87 45.10
CA CYS A 138 38.08 -46.56 43.83
C CYS A 138 39.10 -45.79 42.98
N SER A 139 39.81 -46.52 42.12
CA SER A 139 40.73 -45.94 41.13
C SER A 139 40.79 -46.80 39.86
N GLY A 140 41.35 -46.23 38.79
CA GLY A 140 41.51 -46.89 37.49
C GLY A 140 40.40 -46.56 36.49
N THR A 141 40.58 -47.04 35.26
CA THR A 141 39.77 -46.70 34.07
C THR A 141 38.77 -47.79 33.66
N SER A 142 38.70 -48.90 34.38
CA SER A 142 37.66 -49.92 34.19
C SER A 142 36.31 -49.35 34.62
N SER A 143 35.26 -49.57 33.82
CA SER A 143 33.87 -49.20 34.19
C SER A 143 33.35 -49.96 35.41
N THR A 144 34.09 -50.95 35.93
CA THR A 144 33.83 -51.63 37.20
C THR A 144 34.97 -51.47 38.21
N CYS A 145 34.62 -51.38 39.49
CA CYS A 145 35.56 -51.34 40.61
C CYS A 145 35.03 -52.18 41.78
N THR A 146 35.84 -53.08 42.35
CA THR A 146 35.47 -53.85 43.55
C THR A 146 36.19 -53.29 44.78
N LEU A 147 35.44 -53.06 45.85
CA LEU A 147 35.92 -52.60 47.15
C LEU A 147 35.67 -53.65 48.22
N THR A 148 36.52 -53.67 49.24
CA THR A 148 36.25 -54.31 50.53
C THR A 148 35.95 -53.22 51.56
N MET A 149 34.95 -53.43 52.41
CA MET A 149 34.50 -52.47 53.42
C MET A 149 35.21 -52.74 54.76
N ASP A 150 36.11 -51.83 55.14
CA ASP A 150 36.93 -51.82 56.36
C ASP A 150 36.85 -50.46 57.11
N ALA A 151 36.06 -49.53 56.55
CA ALA A 151 35.78 -48.18 57.02
C ALA A 151 34.62 -47.59 56.16
N ASP A 152 34.05 -46.45 56.57
CA ASP A 152 33.19 -45.65 55.69
C ASP A 152 33.95 -45.21 54.43
N LYS A 153 33.35 -45.42 53.25
CA LYS A 153 34.00 -45.15 51.95
C LYS A 153 33.15 -44.25 51.06
N SER A 154 33.83 -43.46 50.23
CA SER A 154 33.20 -42.62 49.20
C SER A 154 33.85 -42.84 47.85
N VAL A 155 33.05 -42.80 46.78
CA VAL A 155 33.49 -43.02 45.40
C VAL A 155 32.84 -42.04 44.44
N THR A 156 33.59 -41.65 43.41
CA THR A 156 33.10 -40.81 42.30
C THR A 156 33.46 -41.47 40.98
N ALA A 157 32.47 -41.64 40.10
CA ALA A 157 32.72 -41.94 38.68
C ALA A 157 32.91 -40.64 37.92
N ASN A 158 34.00 -40.54 37.17
CA ASN A 158 34.36 -39.35 36.40
C ASN A 158 34.13 -39.60 34.91
N PHE A 159 33.61 -38.59 34.22
CA PHE A 159 33.25 -38.64 32.81
C PHE A 159 33.78 -37.39 32.09
N ALA A 160 34.11 -37.53 30.81
CA ALA A 160 34.46 -36.41 29.92
C ALA A 160 33.46 -36.32 28.78
N MET A 161 33.14 -35.10 28.35
CA MET A 161 32.27 -34.83 27.21
C MET A 161 33.02 -35.15 25.91
N ARG A 162 32.33 -35.72 24.92
CA ARG A 162 32.89 -35.91 23.57
C ARG A 162 32.86 -34.61 22.79
N THR A 163 33.85 -34.43 21.91
CA THR A 163 33.90 -33.30 20.97
C THR A 163 34.05 -33.79 19.53
N HIS A 164 33.59 -32.98 18.59
CA HIS A 164 33.49 -33.27 17.16
C HIS A 164 33.92 -32.06 16.31
N SER A 165 34.03 -32.25 14.99
CA SER A 165 34.49 -31.24 14.03
C SER A 165 33.47 -30.97 12.91
N VAL A 166 33.53 -29.78 12.32
CA VAL A 166 32.75 -29.38 11.15
C VAL A 166 33.71 -28.89 10.07
N SER A 167 33.66 -29.49 8.88
CA SER A 167 34.45 -29.10 7.71
C SER A 167 33.56 -28.43 6.66
N ILE A 168 34.05 -27.36 6.02
CA ILE A 168 33.27 -26.54 5.07
C ILE A 168 34.04 -26.35 3.76
N THR A 169 33.35 -26.43 2.63
CA THR A 169 33.88 -26.17 1.28
C THR A 169 32.98 -25.19 0.52
N SER A 170 33.55 -24.19 -0.15
CA SER A 170 32.83 -23.26 -1.04
C SER A 170 33.72 -22.79 -2.20
N GLU A 171 33.11 -22.40 -3.31
CA GLU A 171 33.77 -21.83 -4.50
C GLU A 171 32.81 -20.82 -5.15
N ASN A 172 33.31 -19.63 -5.53
CA ASN A 172 32.52 -18.44 -5.93
C ASN A 172 31.59 -17.91 -4.81
N GLY A 173 32.07 -18.01 -3.57
CA GLY A 173 31.42 -17.49 -2.37
C GLY A 173 32.08 -18.01 -1.09
N SER A 174 31.74 -17.40 0.03
CA SER A 174 32.28 -17.70 1.37
C SER A 174 31.25 -18.32 2.30
N VAL A 175 31.70 -18.89 3.42
CA VAL A 175 30.84 -19.43 4.48
C VAL A 175 31.40 -19.07 5.85
N SER A 176 30.55 -18.55 6.74
CA SER A 176 30.84 -18.29 8.15
C SER A 176 30.02 -19.20 9.07
N GLY A 177 30.49 -19.41 10.31
CA GLY A 177 29.82 -20.25 11.31
C GLY A 177 29.61 -19.52 12.64
N SER A 178 28.54 -19.86 13.35
CA SER A 178 28.24 -19.31 14.69
C SER A 178 27.68 -20.39 15.64
N PRO A 179 28.33 -20.66 16.78
CA PRO A 179 29.67 -20.18 17.14
C PRO A 179 30.73 -20.72 16.17
N ASP A 180 31.79 -19.97 15.88
CA ASP A 180 32.95 -20.48 15.14
C ASP A 180 33.96 -21.11 16.11
N GLN A 181 34.16 -22.43 16.00
CA GLN A 181 35.08 -23.20 16.83
C GLN A 181 35.78 -24.29 16.02
N SER A 182 37.04 -24.56 16.34
CA SER A 182 37.82 -25.65 15.73
C SER A 182 37.38 -27.05 16.17
N SER A 183 36.62 -27.16 17.26
CA SER A 183 35.92 -28.36 17.70
C SER A 183 34.75 -27.97 18.61
N TYR A 184 33.67 -28.73 18.53
CA TYR A 184 32.41 -28.48 19.23
C TYR A 184 32.09 -29.60 20.21
N ASP A 185 31.51 -29.26 21.35
CA ASP A 185 30.96 -30.23 22.30
C ASP A 185 29.80 -31.03 21.66
N CYS A 186 29.74 -32.33 21.92
CA CYS A 186 28.75 -33.23 21.31
C CYS A 186 27.31 -32.79 21.65
N GLY A 187 26.53 -32.51 20.60
CA GLY A 187 25.18 -31.96 20.71
C GLY A 187 25.08 -30.44 20.56
N THR A 188 26.19 -29.72 20.37
CA THR A 188 26.20 -28.28 20.05
C THR A 188 25.47 -28.03 18.72
N SER A 189 24.68 -26.96 18.66
CA SER A 189 24.06 -26.47 17.41
C SER A 189 24.91 -25.34 16.84
N VAL A 190 25.30 -25.45 15.57
CA VAL A 190 26.10 -24.46 14.83
C VAL A 190 25.26 -23.94 13.66
N LEU A 191 25.18 -22.62 13.51
CA LEU A 191 24.54 -21.97 12.36
C LEU A 191 25.63 -21.57 11.34
N LEU A 192 25.56 -22.15 10.14
CA LEU A 192 26.40 -21.78 9.01
C LEU A 192 25.65 -20.78 8.12
N THR A 193 26.37 -19.80 7.55
CA THR A 193 25.85 -18.76 6.65
C THR A 193 26.73 -18.63 5.42
N ALA A 194 26.17 -18.78 4.22
CA ALA A 194 26.84 -18.63 2.94
C ALA A 194 26.61 -17.24 2.33
N GLU A 195 27.64 -16.68 1.70
CA GLU A 195 27.64 -15.36 1.07
C GLU A 195 28.25 -15.49 -0.35
N PRO A 196 27.51 -15.19 -1.44
CA PRO A 196 28.03 -15.26 -2.81
C PRO A 196 29.08 -14.19 -3.11
N ASP A 197 29.98 -14.49 -4.06
CA ASP A 197 30.80 -13.47 -4.71
C ASP A 197 29.98 -12.70 -5.79
N ASP A 198 30.48 -11.53 -6.23
CA ASP A 198 29.85 -10.74 -7.30
C ASP A 198 29.60 -11.57 -8.58
N CYS A 199 28.51 -11.29 -9.29
CA CYS A 199 27.96 -12.08 -10.41
C CYS A 199 27.43 -13.49 -10.07
N TYR A 200 27.52 -13.97 -8.81
CA TYR A 200 27.00 -15.29 -8.41
C TYR A 200 25.82 -15.20 -7.42
N ASP A 201 25.00 -16.25 -7.40
CA ASP A 201 23.93 -16.48 -6.43
C ASP A 201 24.12 -17.82 -5.70
N PHE A 202 23.74 -17.85 -4.43
CA PHE A 202 23.74 -19.08 -3.63
C PHE A 202 22.60 -20.00 -4.06
N VAL A 203 22.95 -21.21 -4.49
CA VAL A 203 22.00 -22.22 -5.00
C VAL A 203 21.51 -23.15 -3.89
N GLY A 204 22.39 -23.51 -2.95
CA GLY A 204 22.03 -24.42 -1.87
C GLY A 204 23.20 -25.16 -1.23
N TRP A 205 22.88 -25.90 -0.17
CA TRP A 205 23.83 -26.73 0.58
C TRP A 205 23.84 -28.19 0.09
N SER A 206 24.99 -28.85 0.25
CA SER A 206 25.10 -30.31 0.18
C SER A 206 26.03 -30.86 1.28
N GLY A 207 25.97 -32.17 1.53
CA GLY A 207 26.67 -32.84 2.63
C GLY A 207 25.78 -32.97 3.88
N ALA A 208 26.28 -32.52 5.03
CA ALA A 208 25.54 -32.52 6.30
C ALA A 208 24.48 -31.40 6.42
N CYS A 209 24.49 -30.46 5.46
CA CYS A 209 23.47 -29.45 5.26
C CYS A 209 22.76 -29.68 3.92
N SER A 210 21.51 -29.21 3.82
CA SER A 210 20.71 -29.27 2.59
C SER A 210 19.70 -28.12 2.53
N GLY A 211 19.14 -27.88 1.34
CA GLY A 211 18.19 -26.79 1.09
C GLY A 211 18.85 -25.53 0.50
N THR A 212 18.01 -24.58 0.11
CA THR A 212 18.37 -23.38 -0.66
C THR A 212 18.47 -22.09 0.19
N SER A 213 18.18 -22.17 1.50
CA SER A 213 18.44 -21.09 2.44
C SER A 213 19.95 -20.82 2.51
N SER A 214 20.37 -19.56 2.43
CA SER A 214 21.76 -19.15 2.67
C SER A 214 22.26 -19.45 4.09
N THR A 215 21.39 -19.93 4.99
CA THR A 215 21.76 -20.43 6.32
C THR A 215 21.40 -21.90 6.53
N CYS A 216 22.23 -22.63 7.28
CA CYS A 216 21.99 -24.00 7.72
C CYS A 216 22.30 -24.16 9.21
N SER A 217 21.34 -24.66 10.00
CA SER A 217 21.58 -25.06 11.40
C SER A 217 21.91 -26.55 11.49
N LEU A 218 23.02 -26.87 12.15
CA LEU A 218 23.62 -28.21 12.21
C LEU A 218 23.87 -28.63 13.66
N ALA A 219 23.28 -29.75 14.09
CA ALA A 219 23.61 -30.39 15.36
C ALA A 219 24.86 -31.28 15.21
N VAL A 220 25.89 -31.02 16.04
CA VAL A 220 27.18 -31.73 15.97
C VAL A 220 27.17 -32.94 16.91
N ASP A 221 26.49 -34.00 16.49
CA ASP A 221 26.43 -35.33 17.15
C ASP A 221 27.52 -36.32 16.64
N GLY A 222 28.42 -35.83 15.80
CA GLY A 222 29.50 -36.55 15.13
C GLY A 222 30.25 -35.58 14.21
N ASP A 223 31.35 -36.01 13.58
CA ASP A 223 32.06 -35.18 12.60
C ASP A 223 31.18 -34.90 11.36
N LYS A 224 31.15 -33.64 10.91
CA LYS A 224 30.29 -33.17 9.81
C LYS A 224 31.10 -32.54 8.68
N SER A 225 30.58 -32.63 7.46
CA SER A 225 31.15 -31.98 6.26
C SER A 225 30.04 -31.32 5.45
N VAL A 226 30.24 -30.07 5.03
CA VAL A 226 29.24 -29.21 4.39
C VAL A 226 29.84 -28.52 3.15
N ILE A 227 29.05 -28.40 2.09
CA ILE A 227 29.43 -27.71 0.85
C ILE A 227 28.38 -26.64 0.52
N ALA A 228 28.81 -25.40 0.27
CA ALA A 228 27.99 -24.33 -0.30
C ALA A 228 28.16 -24.31 -1.82
N ASN A 229 27.04 -24.22 -2.56
CA ASN A 229 27.02 -24.27 -4.02
C ASN A 229 26.47 -22.95 -4.56
N PHE A 230 27.12 -22.38 -5.58
CA PHE A 230 26.79 -21.09 -6.19
C PHE A 230 26.68 -21.21 -7.72
N ALA A 231 25.88 -20.35 -8.36
CA ALA A 231 25.69 -20.29 -9.82
C ALA A 231 25.82 -18.86 -10.33
N VAL A 232 26.31 -18.69 -11.57
CA VAL A 232 26.46 -17.37 -12.21
C VAL A 232 25.10 -16.82 -12.65
N ARG A 233 24.91 -15.51 -12.59
CA ARG A 233 23.74 -14.81 -13.12
C ARG A 233 23.80 -14.71 -14.65
N GLU A 234 22.66 -14.90 -15.30
CA GLU A 234 22.46 -14.64 -16.73
C GLU A 234 21.55 -13.41 -16.92
N TYR A 235 21.79 -12.65 -18.00
CA TYR A 235 21.02 -11.47 -18.39
C TYR A 235 20.59 -11.52 -19.86
N SER A 236 19.51 -10.82 -20.17
CA SER A 236 18.95 -10.68 -21.51
C SER A 236 19.33 -9.34 -22.16
N LEU A 237 19.38 -9.34 -23.50
CA LEU A 237 19.71 -8.16 -24.30
C LEU A 237 18.65 -7.95 -25.38
N THR A 238 17.79 -6.96 -25.18
CA THR A 238 16.80 -6.50 -26.15
C THR A 238 17.40 -5.39 -27.00
N VAL A 239 17.16 -5.44 -28.31
CA VAL A 239 17.60 -4.39 -29.23
C VAL A 239 16.51 -4.14 -30.27
N THR A 240 16.08 -2.89 -30.39
CA THR A 240 15.03 -2.44 -31.32
C THR A 240 15.59 -1.42 -32.32
N ALA A 241 14.91 -1.28 -33.46
CA ALA A 241 15.30 -0.37 -34.53
C ALA A 241 14.09 -0.09 -35.42
N GLU A 242 13.72 1.18 -35.57
CA GLU A 242 12.77 1.62 -36.60
C GLU A 242 13.52 2.35 -37.72
N ASN A 243 13.09 2.17 -38.96
CA ASN A 243 13.79 2.72 -40.15
C ASN A 243 15.26 2.27 -40.33
N GLY A 244 15.67 1.20 -39.64
CA GLY A 244 16.93 0.48 -39.88
C GLY A 244 16.89 -0.95 -39.33
N SER A 245 18.06 -1.51 -39.03
CA SER A 245 18.21 -2.84 -38.43
C SER A 245 19.51 -2.96 -37.63
N VAL A 246 19.57 -3.89 -36.68
CA VAL A 246 20.74 -4.14 -35.83
C VAL A 246 21.10 -5.63 -35.78
N SER A 247 22.40 -5.92 -35.73
CA SER A 247 22.94 -7.27 -35.48
C SER A 247 23.77 -7.31 -34.20
N LYS A 248 23.79 -8.47 -33.53
CA LYS A 248 24.50 -8.73 -32.25
C LYS A 248 25.64 -9.73 -32.48
N SER A 249 26.71 -9.65 -31.68
CA SER A 249 27.84 -10.58 -31.76
C SER A 249 28.59 -10.69 -30.42
N PRO A 250 28.56 -11.86 -29.72
CA PRO A 250 27.75 -13.03 -30.04
C PRO A 250 26.25 -12.73 -30.00
N ASP A 251 25.44 -13.49 -30.74
CA ASP A 251 23.98 -13.41 -30.68
C ASP A 251 23.46 -14.63 -29.90
N GLN A 252 22.96 -14.38 -28.70
CA GLN A 252 22.47 -15.38 -27.75
C GLN A 252 21.14 -14.92 -27.13
N SER A 253 20.35 -15.88 -26.65
CA SER A 253 19.09 -15.62 -25.93
C SER A 253 19.30 -15.05 -24.53
N SER A 254 20.43 -15.38 -23.92
CA SER A 254 20.90 -14.92 -22.60
C SER A 254 22.43 -14.94 -22.58
N TYR A 255 23.02 -14.18 -21.67
CA TYR A 255 24.47 -13.98 -21.54
C TYR A 255 24.87 -13.97 -20.06
N ASP A 256 25.94 -14.67 -19.70
CA ASP A 256 26.48 -14.66 -18.33
C ASP A 256 26.92 -13.24 -17.93
N CYS A 257 26.74 -12.90 -16.66
CA CYS A 257 27.24 -11.67 -16.03
C CYS A 257 28.75 -11.47 -16.34
N GLY A 258 29.08 -10.32 -16.94
CA GLY A 258 30.42 -9.97 -17.43
C GLY A 258 30.67 -10.28 -18.92
N THR A 259 29.74 -10.87 -19.66
CA THR A 259 29.88 -11.12 -21.11
C THR A 259 29.81 -9.82 -21.91
N THR A 260 30.72 -9.62 -22.87
CA THR A 260 30.71 -8.45 -23.76
C THR A 260 30.09 -8.79 -25.12
N VAL A 261 29.13 -7.97 -25.59
CA VAL A 261 28.40 -8.12 -26.85
C VAL A 261 28.65 -6.90 -27.75
N LEU A 262 28.90 -7.12 -29.04
CA LEU A 262 29.07 -6.07 -30.05
C LEU A 262 27.81 -5.93 -30.89
N LEU A 263 27.27 -4.72 -30.97
CA LEU A 263 26.14 -4.32 -31.82
C LEU A 263 26.62 -3.67 -33.13
N THR A 264 25.82 -3.77 -34.18
CA THR A 264 26.08 -3.09 -35.46
C THR A 264 24.78 -2.69 -36.16
N ALA A 265 24.60 -1.38 -36.38
CA ALA A 265 23.43 -0.78 -37.03
C ALA A 265 23.57 -0.70 -38.56
N SER A 266 22.44 -0.76 -39.27
CA SER A 266 22.36 -0.61 -40.73
C SER A 266 21.04 0.09 -41.14
N PRO A 267 21.10 1.31 -41.71
CA PRO A 267 19.92 2.10 -42.09
C PRO A 267 19.10 1.50 -43.23
N ASN A 268 17.80 1.76 -43.22
CA ASN A 268 16.95 1.56 -44.40
C ASN A 268 17.12 2.72 -45.40
N SER A 269 16.75 2.47 -46.66
CA SER A 269 16.89 3.46 -47.74
C SER A 269 16.17 4.78 -47.41
N GLY A 270 16.84 5.91 -47.65
CA GLY A 270 16.31 7.25 -47.38
C GLY A 270 16.52 7.76 -45.95
N HIS A 271 17.12 6.94 -45.08
CA HIS A 271 17.46 7.28 -43.70
C HIS A 271 18.97 7.09 -43.47
N SER A 272 19.54 7.82 -42.52
CA SER A 272 20.89 7.63 -41.99
C SER A 272 20.84 7.04 -40.60
N PHE A 273 21.90 6.32 -40.17
CA PHE A 273 22.03 5.99 -38.75
C PHE A 273 22.36 7.27 -38.03
N ASP A 274 21.58 7.57 -37.01
CA ASP A 274 21.69 8.78 -36.24
C ASP A 274 22.57 8.50 -35.02
N HIS A 275 22.07 7.70 -34.07
CA HIS A 275 22.80 7.23 -32.91
C HIS A 275 22.11 6.02 -32.22
N TRP A 276 22.75 5.49 -31.18
CA TRP A 276 22.19 4.51 -30.25
C TRP A 276 21.60 5.22 -29.02
N GLU A 277 20.46 4.73 -28.53
CA GLU A 277 19.77 5.15 -27.31
C GLU A 277 19.54 3.95 -26.36
N GLY A 278 19.23 4.23 -25.09
CA GLY A 278 19.07 3.21 -24.03
C GLY A 278 20.41 2.78 -23.43
N ASP A 279 20.58 1.49 -23.14
CA ASP A 279 21.77 0.93 -22.46
C ASP A 279 23.09 0.95 -23.29
N ALA A 280 23.10 1.64 -24.43
CA ALA A 280 24.29 1.98 -25.19
C ALA A 280 24.07 3.29 -25.95
N THR A 281 25.09 4.14 -25.96
CA THR A 281 25.03 5.47 -26.59
C THR A 281 26.10 5.65 -27.65
N GLY A 282 25.87 6.62 -28.55
CA GLY A 282 26.86 7.13 -29.50
C GLY A 282 26.47 7.03 -30.98
N THR A 283 27.10 7.86 -31.80
CA THR A 283 26.80 8.03 -33.24
C THR A 283 27.54 7.05 -34.17
N GLN A 284 28.42 6.23 -33.61
CA GLN A 284 29.15 5.21 -34.37
C GLN A 284 28.23 4.01 -34.65
N THR A 285 28.17 3.53 -35.89
CA THR A 285 27.31 2.40 -36.31
C THR A 285 27.63 1.05 -35.64
N THR A 286 28.56 1.01 -34.68
CA THR A 286 28.90 -0.17 -33.87
C THR A 286 29.15 0.23 -32.41
N ALA A 287 28.57 -0.50 -31.46
CA ALA A 287 28.73 -0.27 -30.01
C ALA A 287 29.02 -1.58 -29.28
N GLY A 288 29.89 -1.58 -28.27
CA GLY A 288 30.25 -2.77 -27.48
C GLY A 288 29.83 -2.62 -26.02
N ILE A 289 29.00 -3.54 -25.52
CA ILE A 289 28.38 -3.48 -24.18
C ILE A 289 28.79 -4.68 -23.34
N THR A 290 28.83 -4.55 -22.01
CA THR A 290 29.15 -5.67 -21.10
C THR A 290 27.98 -5.93 -20.16
N MET A 291 27.42 -7.14 -20.24
CA MET A 291 26.20 -7.56 -19.55
C MET A 291 26.39 -7.58 -18.03
N SER A 292 25.75 -6.66 -17.33
CA SER A 292 25.75 -6.55 -15.85
C SER A 292 24.36 -6.50 -15.23
N LYS A 293 23.35 -6.29 -16.08
CA LYS A 293 21.89 -6.32 -15.86
C LYS A 293 21.23 -6.72 -17.18
N ASP A 294 19.91 -6.90 -17.20
CA ASP A 294 19.15 -6.88 -18.45
C ASP A 294 19.34 -5.54 -19.16
N MET A 295 19.53 -5.56 -20.48
CA MET A 295 19.84 -4.37 -21.28
C MET A 295 18.83 -4.19 -22.43
N ASN A 296 18.41 -2.94 -22.67
CA ASN A 296 17.55 -2.55 -23.78
C ASN A 296 18.16 -1.38 -24.56
N ILE A 297 18.34 -1.55 -25.88
CA ILE A 297 19.06 -0.59 -26.72
C ILE A 297 18.25 -0.31 -28.00
N ILE A 298 18.10 0.95 -28.35
CA ILE A 298 17.38 1.39 -29.55
C ILE A 298 18.39 1.96 -30.53
N ALA A 299 18.25 1.63 -31.82
CA ALA A 299 18.99 2.27 -32.90
C ALA A 299 18.08 3.25 -33.64
N ILE A 300 18.46 4.53 -33.65
CA ILE A 300 17.68 5.62 -34.24
C ILE A 300 18.18 5.94 -35.65
N PHE A 301 17.23 6.21 -36.54
CA PHE A 301 17.49 6.48 -37.95
C PHE A 301 16.61 7.65 -38.43
N SER A 302 17.23 8.79 -38.71
CA SER A 302 16.54 10.05 -39.01
C SER A 302 16.11 10.17 -40.49
N ALA A 303 15.00 10.87 -40.73
CA ALA A 303 14.40 11.11 -42.05
C ALA A 303 14.63 12.56 -42.52
N GLY A 304 15.08 12.75 -43.76
CA GLY A 304 15.39 14.09 -44.29
C GLY A 304 14.18 15.02 -44.48
N THR A 305 14.40 16.33 -44.41
CA THR A 305 13.43 17.38 -44.77
C THR A 305 13.81 18.04 -46.12
N TYR A 306 12.84 18.65 -46.80
CA TYR A 306 13.05 19.23 -48.14
C TYR A 306 12.39 20.60 -48.32
N THR A 307 13.01 21.49 -49.11
CA THR A 307 12.52 22.87 -49.31
C THR A 307 11.72 23.07 -50.60
N ILE A 308 10.74 23.98 -50.59
CA ILE A 308 10.04 24.48 -51.79
C ILE A 308 10.24 25.99 -51.87
N SER A 309 10.83 26.50 -52.96
CA SER A 309 11.13 27.93 -53.12
C SER A 309 10.98 28.43 -54.56
N GLY A 310 10.75 29.74 -54.71
CA GLY A 310 10.52 30.37 -56.01
C GLY A 310 10.38 31.90 -55.93
N TYR A 311 10.09 32.53 -57.06
CA TYR A 311 9.88 33.98 -57.18
C TYR A 311 8.55 34.30 -57.87
N VAL A 312 7.83 35.30 -57.37
CA VAL A 312 6.72 35.96 -58.07
C VAL A 312 7.23 37.26 -58.69
N ARG A 313 7.16 37.37 -60.02
CA ARG A 313 7.71 38.51 -60.78
C ARG A 313 6.73 39.00 -61.84
N ASP A 314 6.87 40.24 -62.26
CA ASP A 314 6.07 40.77 -63.38
C ASP A 314 6.66 40.35 -64.75
N SER A 315 5.97 40.70 -65.83
CA SER A 315 6.43 40.44 -67.20
C SER A 315 7.73 41.19 -67.59
N ALA A 316 8.22 42.11 -66.77
CA ALA A 316 9.53 42.75 -66.90
C ALA A 316 10.62 42.08 -66.04
N ASN A 317 10.31 40.94 -65.40
CA ASN A 317 11.17 40.20 -64.46
C ASN A 317 11.51 40.98 -63.17
N THR A 318 10.67 41.95 -62.80
CA THR A 318 10.78 42.70 -61.54
C THR A 318 10.07 41.94 -60.42
N GLY A 319 10.67 41.89 -59.23
CA GLY A 319 10.08 41.27 -58.05
C GLY A 319 8.75 41.90 -57.67
N VAL A 320 7.69 41.10 -57.54
CA VAL A 320 6.40 41.57 -57.03
C VAL A 320 6.32 41.22 -55.55
N SER A 321 6.72 42.17 -54.71
CA SER A 321 6.72 42.05 -53.25
C SER A 321 5.32 42.07 -52.65
N GLY A 322 5.11 41.40 -51.52
CA GLY A 322 3.82 41.34 -50.83
C GLY A 322 2.73 40.60 -51.60
N VAL A 323 3.11 39.58 -52.39
CA VAL A 323 2.20 38.55 -52.89
C VAL A 323 2.11 37.48 -51.83
N MET A 324 0.90 37.10 -51.44
CA MET A 324 0.66 36.08 -50.43
C MET A 324 0.66 34.71 -51.10
N VAL A 325 1.65 33.87 -50.80
CA VAL A 325 1.80 32.52 -51.36
C VAL A 325 1.34 31.49 -50.33
N ASN A 326 0.16 30.92 -50.55
CA ASN A 326 -0.54 30.04 -49.63
C ASN A 326 -0.28 28.56 -49.94
N PHE A 327 0.17 27.79 -48.95
CA PHE A 327 0.40 26.34 -49.02
C PHE A 327 -0.75 25.60 -48.32
N SER A 328 -1.52 24.78 -49.05
CA SER A 328 -2.64 23.99 -48.47
C SER A 328 -2.40 22.48 -48.57
N GLY A 329 -2.46 21.80 -47.41
CA GLY A 329 -2.20 20.37 -47.21
C GLY A 329 -2.53 19.95 -45.78
N SER A 330 -2.44 18.65 -45.45
CA SER A 330 -2.73 18.13 -44.10
C SER A 330 -1.61 18.49 -43.12
N GLY A 331 -1.85 19.48 -42.28
CA GLY A 331 -0.88 20.07 -41.36
C GLY A 331 -0.77 21.58 -41.60
N ASN A 332 -1.56 22.35 -40.83
CA ASN A 332 -1.67 23.83 -40.85
C ASN A 332 -1.32 24.55 -42.16
N GLY A 333 -2.36 24.89 -42.93
CA GLY A 333 -2.22 25.77 -44.09
C GLY A 333 -1.54 27.09 -43.70
N SER A 334 -0.41 27.39 -44.33
CA SER A 334 0.50 28.45 -43.94
C SER A 334 0.84 29.30 -45.17
N THR A 335 0.82 30.62 -45.01
CA THR A 335 1.01 31.57 -46.11
C THR A 335 2.29 32.37 -45.87
N VAL A 336 3.14 32.48 -46.89
CA VAL A 336 4.35 33.30 -46.87
C VAL A 336 4.19 34.47 -47.83
N ALA A 337 4.59 35.67 -47.40
CA ALA A 337 4.60 36.85 -48.27
C ALA A 337 5.89 36.89 -49.08
N THR A 338 5.84 37.34 -50.34
CA THR A 338 7.05 37.54 -51.14
C THR A 338 7.85 38.75 -50.68
N ASP A 339 9.17 38.60 -50.62
CA ASP A 339 10.11 39.67 -50.25
C ASP A 339 10.17 40.80 -51.31
N SER A 340 11.06 41.78 -51.11
CA SER A 340 11.25 42.89 -52.07
C SER A 340 11.73 42.45 -53.46
N SER A 341 12.34 41.27 -53.59
CA SER A 341 12.79 40.63 -54.84
C SER A 341 11.74 39.71 -55.47
N GLY A 342 10.60 39.52 -54.80
CA GLY A 342 9.55 38.58 -55.17
C GLY A 342 9.77 37.15 -54.68
N PHE A 343 10.82 36.87 -53.91
CA PHE A 343 11.19 35.53 -53.44
C PHE A 343 10.25 35.01 -52.34
N TYR A 344 10.02 33.70 -52.34
CA TYR A 344 9.39 32.97 -51.25
C TYR A 344 10.05 31.59 -51.06
N THR A 345 10.06 31.09 -49.82
CA THR A 345 10.56 29.75 -49.47
C THR A 345 9.76 29.15 -48.33
N LYS A 346 9.64 27.82 -48.30
CA LYS A 346 9.01 27.05 -47.21
C LYS A 346 9.58 25.62 -47.17
N SER A 347 10.02 25.16 -46.00
CA SER A 347 10.40 23.76 -45.77
C SER A 347 9.17 22.87 -45.57
N VAL A 348 9.22 21.64 -46.09
CA VAL A 348 8.19 20.62 -45.97
C VAL A 348 8.80 19.25 -45.65
N SER A 349 8.04 18.39 -44.97
CA SER A 349 8.49 17.05 -44.57
C SER A 349 8.67 16.12 -45.78
N SER A 350 9.56 15.12 -45.68
CA SER A 350 9.61 14.03 -46.66
C SER A 350 8.23 13.35 -46.79
N GLY A 351 7.75 13.20 -48.03
CA GLY A 351 6.41 12.70 -48.33
C GLY A 351 5.30 13.77 -48.40
N TRP A 352 5.59 15.05 -48.11
CA TRP A 352 4.57 16.10 -48.09
C TRP A 352 3.82 16.25 -49.43
N SER A 353 2.52 16.57 -49.35
CA SER A 353 1.61 16.70 -50.49
C SER A 353 0.63 17.85 -50.26
N GLY A 354 0.41 18.69 -51.27
CA GLY A 354 -0.41 19.91 -51.13
C GLY A 354 -0.39 20.81 -52.37
N THR A 355 -1.04 21.98 -52.30
CA THR A 355 -1.04 22.97 -53.38
C THR A 355 -0.58 24.35 -52.92
N VAL A 356 0.05 25.10 -53.82
CA VAL A 356 0.71 26.40 -53.57
C VAL A 356 0.13 27.45 -54.52
N THR A 357 -0.40 28.54 -53.97
CA THR A 357 -1.21 29.53 -54.71
C THR A 357 -0.82 30.97 -54.34
N PRO A 358 -0.37 31.82 -55.29
CA PRO A 358 -0.11 33.24 -55.07
C PRO A 358 -1.38 34.10 -55.17
N ASP A 359 -1.48 35.14 -54.34
CA ASP A 359 -2.59 36.10 -54.35
C ASP A 359 -2.11 37.55 -54.09
N LYS A 360 -2.69 38.51 -54.84
CA LYS A 360 -2.46 39.97 -54.70
C LYS A 360 -3.42 40.78 -55.58
N ASP A 361 -4.08 41.76 -54.97
CA ASP A 361 -5.02 42.67 -55.65
C ASP A 361 -4.42 43.38 -56.88
N GLY A 362 -5.21 43.41 -57.96
CA GLY A 362 -4.88 44.11 -59.20
C GLY A 362 -3.93 43.38 -60.15
N TYR A 363 -3.52 42.16 -59.80
CA TYR A 363 -2.64 41.29 -60.62
C TYR A 363 -3.29 39.93 -60.87
N SER A 364 -3.04 39.35 -62.06
CA SER A 364 -3.28 37.94 -62.36
C SER A 364 -1.96 37.17 -62.39
N PHE A 365 -1.96 35.91 -61.91
CA PHE A 365 -0.75 35.09 -61.77
C PHE A 365 -0.76 33.85 -62.69
N ASP A 366 0.37 33.60 -63.35
CA ASP A 366 0.59 32.43 -64.20
C ASP A 366 1.84 31.64 -63.75
N PRO A 367 1.72 30.33 -63.40
CA PRO A 367 0.48 29.55 -63.30
C PRO A 367 -0.40 30.01 -62.12
N GLN A 368 -1.71 29.76 -62.16
CA GLN A 368 -2.60 30.19 -61.07
C GLN A 368 -2.32 29.47 -59.74
N ASN A 369 -1.81 28.23 -59.78
CA ASN A 369 -1.35 27.47 -58.62
C ASN A 369 -0.40 26.33 -59.08
N ARG A 370 0.25 25.66 -58.13
CA ARG A 370 1.13 24.49 -58.33
C ARG A 370 0.76 23.40 -57.33
N SER A 371 0.90 22.12 -57.70
CA SER A 371 0.52 20.97 -56.85
C SER A 371 1.70 20.01 -56.67
N TYR A 372 1.85 19.48 -55.46
CA TYR A 372 2.95 18.61 -55.03
C TYR A 372 2.39 17.33 -54.40
N SER A 373 3.10 16.22 -54.57
CA SER A 373 2.71 14.90 -54.07
C SER A 373 3.96 14.10 -53.73
N GLY A 374 4.16 13.76 -52.46
CA GLY A 374 5.27 12.92 -52.01
C GLY A 374 6.65 13.57 -52.15
N VAL A 375 6.81 14.83 -51.72
CA VAL A 375 8.08 15.57 -51.86
C VAL A 375 9.22 14.84 -51.14
N THR A 376 10.24 14.41 -51.89
CA THR A 376 11.40 13.64 -51.39
C THR A 376 12.74 14.23 -51.85
N ALA A 377 12.72 15.49 -52.31
CA ALA A 377 13.88 16.30 -52.69
C ALA A 377 13.51 17.79 -52.75
N ASP A 378 14.50 18.66 -52.55
CA ASP A 378 14.34 20.11 -52.69
C ASP A 378 13.83 20.53 -54.08
N SER A 379 12.88 21.47 -54.08
CA SER A 379 12.14 21.94 -55.25
C SER A 379 12.19 23.47 -55.33
N SER A 380 13.31 23.99 -55.85
CA SER A 380 13.51 25.42 -56.13
C SER A 380 12.90 25.85 -57.48
N GLU A 381 13.01 27.15 -57.80
CA GLU A 381 12.53 27.80 -59.04
C GLU A 381 11.02 27.68 -59.34
N GLN A 382 10.17 27.58 -58.31
CA GLN A 382 8.72 27.43 -58.44
C GLN A 382 7.99 28.74 -58.77
N ASN A 383 8.43 29.40 -59.84
CA ASN A 383 8.13 30.81 -60.12
C ASN A 383 6.70 31.06 -60.65
N TYR A 384 6.25 32.32 -60.50
CA TYR A 384 4.95 32.83 -60.97
C TYR A 384 5.10 34.19 -61.66
N THR A 385 4.30 34.47 -62.69
CA THR A 385 4.33 35.71 -63.49
C THR A 385 3.07 36.56 -63.28
N ALA A 386 3.20 37.87 -63.03
CA ALA A 386 2.11 38.79 -62.69
C ALA A 386 1.76 39.79 -63.83
N SER A 387 0.46 40.04 -64.09
CA SER A 387 -0.05 40.94 -65.16
C SER A 387 -1.28 41.80 -64.78
N SER A 388 -1.56 42.92 -65.48
CA SER A 388 -2.62 43.90 -65.16
C SER A 388 -3.48 44.34 -66.38
N GLU A 389 -4.77 44.67 -66.18
CA GLU A 389 -5.79 44.85 -67.26
C GLU A 389 -6.61 46.17 -67.24
N GLN A 390 -7.43 46.39 -68.29
CA GLN A 390 -8.20 47.63 -68.60
C GLN A 390 -9.66 47.58 -68.12
N LYS A 391 -10.30 48.75 -67.88
CA LYS A 391 -11.36 48.88 -66.85
C LYS A 391 -12.79 49.18 -67.35
N GLU A 392 -13.72 48.25 -67.14
CA GLU A 392 -15.17 48.48 -67.01
C GLU A 392 -15.52 48.83 -65.55
N TYR A 393 -16.75 49.29 -65.26
CA TYR A 393 -17.16 49.61 -63.89
C TYR A 393 -18.45 48.93 -63.44
N VAL A 394 -18.37 48.32 -62.26
CA VAL A 394 -19.47 47.59 -61.61
C VAL A 394 -20.17 48.53 -60.63
N ILE A 395 -21.50 48.60 -60.71
CA ILE A 395 -22.33 49.10 -59.62
C ILE A 395 -22.97 47.88 -58.94
N SER A 396 -22.64 47.66 -57.68
CA SER A 396 -23.20 46.56 -56.91
C SER A 396 -23.42 46.93 -55.45
N GLY A 397 -24.25 46.12 -54.81
CA GLY A 397 -24.63 46.31 -53.43
C GLY A 397 -25.61 45.22 -53.01
N TYR A 398 -26.13 45.38 -51.81
CA TYR A 398 -27.10 44.46 -51.23
C TYR A 398 -28.39 45.20 -50.87
N VAL A 399 -29.52 44.55 -51.12
CA VAL A 399 -30.77 44.87 -50.44
C VAL A 399 -30.91 43.92 -49.27
N ARG A 400 -30.77 44.43 -48.05
CA ARG A 400 -30.81 43.64 -46.81
C ARG A 400 -31.84 44.20 -45.85
N ASP A 401 -32.35 43.38 -44.94
CA ASP A 401 -33.19 43.88 -43.85
C ASP A 401 -32.34 44.47 -42.71
N SER A 402 -32.99 44.92 -41.63
CA SER A 402 -32.32 45.44 -40.44
C SER A 402 -31.47 44.40 -39.69
N GLY A 403 -31.63 43.11 -40.00
CA GLY A 403 -30.82 42.00 -39.50
C GLY A 403 -29.62 41.67 -40.40
N ASN A 404 -29.34 42.48 -41.43
CA ASN A 404 -28.31 42.25 -42.43
C ASN A 404 -28.57 40.99 -43.30
N ILE A 405 -29.83 40.49 -43.34
CA ILE A 405 -30.23 39.31 -44.11
C ILE A 405 -30.65 39.74 -45.52
N GLY A 406 -30.24 38.96 -46.52
CA GLY A 406 -30.51 39.21 -47.93
C GLY A 406 -31.99 39.19 -48.31
N VAL A 407 -32.51 40.32 -48.79
CA VAL A 407 -33.88 40.40 -49.30
C VAL A 407 -33.89 39.95 -50.76
N SER A 408 -34.09 38.65 -50.99
CA SER A 408 -34.17 38.05 -52.33
C SER A 408 -35.32 38.60 -53.19
N GLY A 409 -35.14 38.68 -54.51
CA GLY A 409 -36.20 39.05 -55.47
C GLY A 409 -36.64 40.52 -55.43
N VAL A 410 -35.82 41.43 -54.93
CA VAL A 410 -36.02 42.89 -55.11
C VAL A 410 -35.56 43.27 -56.51
N SER A 411 -36.40 44.00 -57.24
CA SER A 411 -36.05 44.51 -58.58
C SER A 411 -35.43 45.90 -58.47
N LEU A 412 -34.25 46.10 -59.07
CA LEU A 412 -33.55 47.38 -59.14
C LEU A 412 -33.43 47.83 -60.59
N ILE A 413 -34.02 48.99 -60.90
CA ILE A 413 -34.05 49.54 -62.27
C ILE A 413 -33.02 50.65 -62.38
N PHE A 414 -32.13 50.56 -63.39
CA PHE A 414 -31.09 51.55 -63.68
C PHE A 414 -31.55 52.43 -64.85
N SER A 415 -31.67 53.74 -64.63
CA SER A 415 -32.13 54.66 -65.69
C SER A 415 -31.04 54.93 -66.76
N ASN A 416 -31.36 55.72 -67.79
CA ASN A 416 -30.44 56.09 -68.87
C ASN A 416 -29.73 54.91 -69.58
N GLY A 417 -30.40 53.75 -69.70
CA GLY A 417 -29.86 52.57 -70.37
C GLY A 417 -28.85 51.76 -69.55
N GLY A 418 -28.74 52.00 -68.23
CA GLY A 418 -27.84 51.24 -67.34
C GLY A 418 -28.27 49.80 -67.05
N GLY A 419 -29.44 49.36 -67.52
CA GLY A 419 -29.93 47.99 -67.35
C GLY A 419 -30.88 47.80 -66.16
N SER A 420 -30.87 46.60 -65.58
CA SER A 420 -31.71 46.25 -64.43
C SER A 420 -31.17 44.99 -63.76
N ALA A 421 -31.12 44.99 -62.43
CA ALA A 421 -30.71 43.84 -61.65
C ALA A 421 -31.86 43.34 -60.77
N THR A 422 -31.86 42.04 -60.45
CA THR A 422 -32.71 41.46 -59.41
C THR A 422 -31.82 40.88 -58.34
N THR A 423 -32.16 41.08 -57.06
CA THR A 423 -31.36 40.53 -55.97
C THR A 423 -31.42 39.01 -55.91
N ASN A 424 -30.27 38.38 -55.69
CA ASN A 424 -30.19 36.95 -55.38
C ASN A 424 -30.59 36.65 -53.92
N ASN A 425 -30.48 35.39 -53.50
CA ASN A 425 -30.85 34.96 -52.15
C ASN A 425 -30.07 35.63 -51.01
N SER A 426 -28.87 36.15 -51.28
CA SER A 426 -28.06 36.93 -50.33
C SER A 426 -28.39 38.43 -50.36
N GLY A 427 -29.45 38.83 -51.08
CA GLY A 427 -29.82 40.22 -51.30
C GLY A 427 -28.89 40.95 -52.27
N TYR A 428 -27.88 40.28 -52.82
CA TYR A 428 -26.88 40.91 -53.68
C TYR A 428 -27.43 41.20 -55.06
N TYR A 429 -27.14 42.39 -55.57
CA TYR A 429 -27.33 42.75 -56.97
C TYR A 429 -26.02 43.31 -57.53
N THR A 430 -25.82 43.13 -58.82
CA THR A 430 -24.70 43.72 -59.57
C THR A 430 -25.16 44.10 -60.97
N GLN A 431 -24.63 45.20 -61.49
CA GLN A 431 -24.88 45.70 -62.83
C GLN A 431 -23.61 46.38 -63.35
N VAL A 432 -23.10 45.90 -64.48
CA VAL A 432 -21.97 46.54 -65.18
C VAL A 432 -22.47 47.76 -65.93
N VAL A 433 -21.72 48.86 -65.86
CA VAL A 433 -21.94 50.09 -66.62
C VAL A 433 -20.62 50.57 -67.26
N SER A 434 -20.71 51.16 -68.44
CA SER A 434 -19.53 51.66 -69.15
C SER A 434 -18.93 52.89 -68.48
N SER A 435 -17.61 53.06 -68.61
CA SER A 435 -16.90 54.28 -68.19
C SER A 435 -17.57 55.54 -68.76
N GLY A 436 -18.00 56.44 -67.86
CA GLY A 436 -18.73 57.67 -68.14
C GLY A 436 -20.25 57.62 -67.89
N TRP A 437 -20.82 56.47 -67.51
CA TRP A 437 -22.27 56.32 -67.30
C TRP A 437 -22.83 57.25 -66.20
N SER A 438 -24.10 57.66 -66.34
CA SER A 438 -24.81 58.55 -65.39
C SER A 438 -26.30 58.18 -65.34
N GLY A 439 -26.89 58.04 -64.14
CA GLY A 439 -28.28 57.61 -63.98
C GLY A 439 -28.71 57.47 -62.53
N THR A 440 -29.88 56.86 -62.32
CA THR A 440 -30.50 56.58 -61.02
C THR A 440 -30.83 55.10 -60.88
N VAL A 441 -30.90 54.62 -59.64
CA VAL A 441 -31.23 53.23 -59.28
C VAL A 441 -32.34 53.23 -58.23
N THR A 442 -33.41 52.47 -58.49
CA THR A 442 -34.62 52.43 -57.65
C THR A 442 -35.06 50.98 -57.36
N PRO A 443 -35.16 50.55 -56.09
CA PRO A 443 -35.61 49.21 -55.69
C PRO A 443 -37.14 49.07 -55.55
N SER A 444 -37.69 47.86 -55.74
CA SER A 444 -39.12 47.56 -55.54
C SER A 444 -39.41 46.10 -55.18
N LYS A 445 -40.34 45.88 -54.22
CA LYS A 445 -40.87 44.58 -53.77
C LYS A 445 -42.14 44.77 -52.92
N GLN A 446 -43.09 43.82 -52.97
CA GLN A 446 -44.32 43.85 -52.15
C GLN A 446 -44.03 43.56 -50.66
N GLY A 447 -44.80 44.18 -49.76
CA GLY A 447 -44.72 43.97 -48.30
C GLY A 447 -43.50 44.58 -47.60
N HIS A 448 -42.69 45.34 -48.35
CA HIS A 448 -41.47 45.99 -47.88
C HIS A 448 -41.46 47.47 -48.30
N THR A 449 -40.77 48.31 -47.54
CA THR A 449 -40.32 49.65 -47.98
C THR A 449 -38.80 49.70 -48.04
N PHE A 450 -38.22 50.65 -48.77
CA PHE A 450 -36.77 50.73 -48.98
C PHE A 450 -36.18 52.06 -48.56
N ASP A 451 -35.03 52.01 -47.87
CA ASP A 451 -34.24 53.18 -47.46
C ASP A 451 -32.78 53.03 -47.93
N PRO A 452 -32.23 53.96 -48.73
CA PRO A 452 -32.92 55.09 -49.36
C PRO A 452 -33.95 54.63 -50.40
N SER A 453 -34.90 55.49 -50.77
CA SER A 453 -35.89 55.12 -51.81
C SER A 453 -35.30 55.06 -53.23
N GLU A 454 -34.16 55.71 -53.47
CA GLU A 454 -33.39 55.66 -54.72
C GLU A 454 -31.94 56.16 -54.50
N ARG A 455 -31.04 55.91 -55.46
CA ARG A 455 -29.65 56.42 -55.49
C ARG A 455 -29.31 57.00 -56.86
N SER A 456 -28.40 57.97 -56.93
CA SER A 456 -28.04 58.72 -58.15
C SER A 456 -26.52 58.71 -58.41
N TYR A 457 -26.13 58.62 -59.68
CA TYR A 457 -24.74 58.49 -60.14
C TYR A 457 -24.45 59.41 -61.33
N SER A 458 -23.23 59.94 -61.40
CA SER A 458 -22.76 60.84 -62.47
C SER A 458 -21.33 60.50 -62.89
N ALA A 459 -21.10 60.34 -64.20
CA ALA A 459 -19.81 60.11 -64.83
C ALA A 459 -18.98 58.99 -64.16
N VAL A 460 -19.58 57.80 -64.01
CA VAL A 460 -18.98 56.63 -63.36
C VAL A 460 -17.63 56.29 -64.00
N SER A 461 -16.57 56.43 -63.22
CA SER A 461 -15.16 56.32 -63.63
C SER A 461 -14.34 55.46 -62.65
N SER A 462 -15.05 54.75 -61.78
CA SER A 462 -14.58 53.73 -60.84
C SER A 462 -15.76 52.82 -60.54
N ASP A 463 -15.51 51.63 -59.97
CA ASP A 463 -16.57 50.80 -59.43
C ASP A 463 -17.29 51.50 -58.26
N PHE A 464 -18.57 51.17 -58.07
CA PHE A 464 -19.38 51.59 -56.93
C PHE A 464 -19.95 50.34 -56.24
N PHE A 465 -19.17 49.82 -55.30
CA PHE A 465 -19.59 48.74 -54.40
C PHE A 465 -20.43 49.29 -53.23
N ASN A 466 -21.09 48.39 -52.48
CA ASN A 466 -21.85 48.68 -51.26
C ASN A 466 -22.93 49.76 -51.44
N GLN A 467 -23.61 49.77 -52.60
CA GLN A 467 -24.67 50.73 -52.92
C GLN A 467 -26.02 50.36 -52.29
N ASP A 468 -25.98 50.02 -51.01
CA ASP A 468 -26.96 49.18 -50.36
C ASP A 468 -28.31 49.86 -50.12
N TYR A 469 -29.34 49.04 -49.92
CA TYR A 469 -30.69 49.45 -49.56
C TYR A 469 -31.18 48.62 -48.37
N VAL A 470 -31.84 49.25 -47.41
CA VAL A 470 -32.49 48.55 -46.30
C VAL A 470 -33.94 48.24 -46.69
N GLY A 471 -34.26 46.96 -46.86
CA GLY A 471 -35.62 46.46 -47.10
C GLY A 471 -36.35 46.21 -45.78
N ILE A 472 -37.26 47.10 -45.42
CA ILE A 472 -37.96 47.11 -44.13
C ILE A 472 -39.31 46.38 -44.28
N PRO A 473 -39.52 45.21 -43.64
CA PRO A 473 -40.80 44.49 -43.66
C PRO A 473 -41.84 45.08 -42.69
N ILE A 474 -43.13 44.88 -42.99
CA ILE A 474 -44.25 45.41 -42.18
C ILE A 474 -44.62 44.41 -41.05
N PRO A 475 -44.73 44.83 -39.77
CA PRO A 475 -45.07 43.95 -38.64
C PRO A 475 -46.58 43.88 -38.31
N TYR A 476 -46.99 42.79 -37.64
CA TYR A 476 -48.31 42.57 -37.04
C TYR A 476 -48.21 41.94 -35.64
N THR A 477 -49.26 42.01 -34.83
CA THR A 477 -49.28 41.55 -33.42
C THR A 477 -50.16 40.33 -33.18
N ILE A 478 -49.70 39.39 -32.34
CA ILE A 478 -50.45 38.24 -31.81
C ILE A 478 -50.50 38.34 -30.27
N SER A 479 -51.68 38.19 -29.64
CA SER A 479 -51.81 38.29 -28.17
C SER A 479 -52.95 37.45 -27.55
N GLY A 480 -52.86 37.18 -26.24
CA GLY A 480 -53.89 36.45 -25.48
C GLY A 480 -53.50 36.10 -24.04
N TYR A 481 -54.07 35.05 -23.45
CA TYR A 481 -53.89 34.66 -22.04
C TYR A 481 -53.65 33.16 -21.80
N VAL A 482 -52.81 32.81 -20.84
CA VAL A 482 -52.69 31.45 -20.27
C VAL A 482 -53.16 31.41 -18.82
N ARG A 483 -54.05 30.47 -18.50
CA ARG A 483 -54.69 30.37 -17.18
C ARG A 483 -54.79 28.92 -16.70
N ASP A 484 -55.03 28.70 -15.42
CA ASP A 484 -55.34 27.37 -14.91
C ASP A 484 -56.83 27.02 -15.07
N SER A 485 -57.21 25.80 -14.68
CA SER A 485 -58.62 25.36 -14.67
C SER A 485 -59.51 26.14 -13.69
N GLY A 486 -58.92 26.95 -12.79
CA GLY A 486 -59.59 27.91 -11.91
C GLY A 486 -59.66 29.34 -12.47
N ASN A 487 -59.30 29.55 -13.75
CA ASN A 487 -59.26 30.86 -14.42
C ASN A 487 -58.28 31.87 -13.79
N ARG A 488 -57.25 31.39 -13.07
CA ARG A 488 -56.16 32.23 -12.53
C ARG A 488 -55.04 32.33 -13.55
N GLY A 489 -54.43 33.52 -13.67
CA GLY A 489 -53.28 33.75 -14.55
C GLY A 489 -52.11 32.82 -14.21
N LEU A 490 -51.61 32.08 -15.20
CA LEU A 490 -50.38 31.31 -15.05
C LEU A 490 -49.20 32.20 -15.47
N ASN A 491 -48.49 32.75 -14.49
CA ASN A 491 -47.28 33.53 -14.71
C ASN A 491 -46.09 32.65 -15.11
N GLY A 492 -45.19 33.18 -15.96
CA GLY A 492 -43.96 32.50 -16.36
C GLY A 492 -44.23 31.21 -17.14
N VAL A 493 -45.30 31.18 -17.96
CA VAL A 493 -45.44 30.18 -19.02
C VAL A 493 -44.72 30.74 -20.24
N ARG A 494 -43.81 29.94 -20.82
CA ARG A 494 -43.09 30.32 -22.04
C ARG A 494 -43.91 29.95 -23.26
N LEU A 495 -44.17 30.92 -24.13
CA LEU A 495 -44.90 30.75 -25.37
C LEU A 495 -43.89 30.86 -26.52
N ASN A 496 -43.52 29.71 -27.06
CA ASN A 496 -42.56 29.58 -28.13
C ASN A 496 -43.27 29.79 -29.48
N PHE A 497 -42.88 30.83 -30.23
CA PHE A 497 -43.36 31.09 -31.59
C PHE A 497 -42.40 30.43 -32.58
N SER A 498 -42.91 29.41 -33.29
CA SER A 498 -42.10 28.61 -34.22
C SER A 498 -41.54 29.44 -35.38
N ASN A 499 -40.62 28.84 -36.13
CA ASN A 499 -39.98 29.45 -37.28
C ASN A 499 -39.25 30.76 -36.91
N TYR A 500 -38.53 30.71 -35.79
CA TYR A 500 -37.65 31.78 -35.27
C TYR A 500 -38.35 33.12 -34.97
N ALA A 501 -39.67 33.13 -34.80
CA ALA A 501 -40.41 34.34 -34.41
C ALA A 501 -40.18 34.75 -32.95
N GLY A 502 -39.50 33.92 -32.14
CA GLY A 502 -39.06 34.25 -30.79
C GLY A 502 -39.97 33.67 -29.71
N LEU A 503 -39.92 34.26 -28.51
CA LEU A 503 -40.72 33.82 -27.37
C LEU A 503 -41.38 35.00 -26.67
N ALA A 504 -42.53 34.74 -26.07
CA ALA A 504 -43.16 35.62 -25.09
C ALA A 504 -43.32 34.85 -23.78
N GLU A 505 -43.21 35.54 -22.64
CA GLU A 505 -43.56 34.99 -21.34
C GLU A 505 -44.82 35.68 -20.80
N THR A 506 -45.64 34.92 -20.09
CA THR A 506 -46.87 35.45 -19.51
C THR A 506 -46.63 36.28 -18.24
N ASP A 507 -47.25 37.45 -18.17
CA ASP A 507 -47.21 38.32 -16.99
C ASP A 507 -47.95 37.71 -15.77
N SER A 508 -48.05 38.46 -14.67
CA SER A 508 -48.73 38.00 -13.45
C SER A 508 -50.24 37.79 -13.61
N SER A 509 -50.86 38.34 -14.66
CA SER A 509 -52.26 38.11 -15.04
C SER A 509 -52.44 36.95 -16.03
N GLY A 510 -51.33 36.36 -16.49
CA GLY A 510 -51.29 35.35 -17.54
C GLY A 510 -51.32 35.92 -18.96
N TYR A 511 -51.22 37.23 -19.15
CA TYR A 511 -51.29 37.89 -20.47
C TYR A 511 -49.97 37.79 -21.23
N TYR A 512 -50.05 37.68 -22.56
CA TYR A 512 -48.91 37.80 -23.46
C TYR A 512 -49.27 38.59 -24.72
N SER A 513 -48.26 39.23 -25.32
CA SER A 513 -48.36 39.92 -26.60
C SER A 513 -47.01 39.85 -27.32
N HIS A 514 -47.00 39.56 -28.61
CA HIS A 514 -45.79 39.42 -29.41
C HIS A 514 -46.00 39.89 -30.85
N THR A 515 -44.93 40.31 -31.54
CA THR A 515 -45.01 40.77 -32.94
C THR A 515 -44.37 39.80 -33.91
N VAL A 516 -45.02 39.57 -35.05
CA VAL A 516 -44.56 38.74 -36.18
C VAL A 516 -44.61 39.53 -37.48
N TRP A 517 -43.75 39.20 -38.43
CA TRP A 517 -43.63 39.92 -39.71
C TRP A 517 -44.73 39.52 -40.72
N TYR A 518 -44.99 40.40 -41.71
CA TYR A 518 -45.88 40.12 -42.84
C TYR A 518 -45.53 38.77 -43.48
N GLY A 519 -46.53 37.91 -43.63
CA GLY A 519 -46.40 36.58 -44.21
C GLY A 519 -45.99 35.47 -43.24
N TRP A 520 -45.76 35.77 -41.96
CA TRP A 520 -45.38 34.73 -40.98
C TRP A 520 -46.40 33.59 -40.94
N THR A 521 -45.86 32.38 -40.86
CA THR A 521 -46.58 31.10 -40.80
C THR A 521 -45.87 30.26 -39.75
N GLY A 522 -46.59 29.68 -38.81
CA GLY A 522 -45.99 28.97 -37.68
C GLY A 522 -46.99 28.59 -36.59
N THR A 523 -46.47 28.02 -35.50
CA THR A 523 -47.25 27.63 -34.32
C THR A 523 -46.80 28.39 -33.08
N VAL A 524 -47.69 28.53 -32.10
CA VAL A 524 -47.40 29.07 -30.78
C VAL A 524 -47.67 27.98 -29.75
N THR A 525 -46.66 27.62 -28.97
CA THR A 525 -46.67 26.45 -28.06
C THR A 525 -46.30 26.89 -26.64
N PRO A 526 -47.18 26.69 -25.63
CA PRO A 526 -46.88 26.98 -24.23
C PRO A 526 -46.09 25.84 -23.54
N GLU A 527 -45.14 26.21 -22.67
CA GLU A 527 -44.31 25.28 -21.91
C GLU A 527 -44.14 25.71 -20.44
N LYS A 528 -44.18 24.73 -19.53
CA LYS A 528 -43.84 24.85 -18.10
C LYS A 528 -43.64 23.45 -17.49
N SER A 529 -42.51 23.23 -16.81
CA SER A 529 -42.20 21.92 -16.19
C SER A 529 -43.27 21.48 -15.18
N GLY A 530 -43.63 20.20 -15.20
CA GLY A 530 -44.74 19.64 -14.41
C GLY A 530 -46.15 19.98 -14.93
N TYR A 531 -46.28 20.57 -16.12
CA TYR A 531 -47.56 20.91 -16.75
C TYR A 531 -47.63 20.49 -18.23
N THR A 532 -48.85 20.21 -18.71
CA THR A 532 -49.24 19.82 -20.06
C THR A 532 -50.38 20.74 -20.49
N PHE A 533 -50.39 21.26 -21.72
CA PHE A 533 -51.29 22.37 -22.07
C PHE A 533 -52.41 22.03 -23.06
N THR A 534 -53.51 22.77 -22.97
CA THR A 534 -54.71 22.66 -23.82
C THR A 534 -55.15 24.04 -24.34
N PRO A 535 -55.21 24.27 -25.67
CA PRO A 535 -54.67 23.38 -26.71
C PRO A 535 -53.15 23.23 -26.56
N ALA A 536 -52.57 22.18 -27.14
CA ALA A 536 -51.11 21.99 -27.07
C ALA A 536 -50.34 23.04 -27.88
N ASN A 537 -50.96 23.63 -28.90
CA ASN A 537 -50.45 24.76 -29.68
C ASN A 537 -51.60 25.46 -30.45
N LEU A 538 -51.32 26.62 -31.02
CA LEU A 538 -52.19 27.34 -31.98
C LEU A 538 -51.39 27.63 -33.26
N SER A 539 -52.03 27.53 -34.44
CA SER A 539 -51.35 27.64 -35.75
C SER A 539 -51.83 28.84 -36.57
N TYR A 540 -50.90 29.46 -37.29
CA TYR A 540 -51.12 30.65 -38.13
C TYR A 540 -50.49 30.46 -39.52
N THR A 541 -51.12 31.02 -40.55
CA THR A 541 -50.63 30.99 -41.92
C THR A 541 -50.73 32.36 -42.58
N ASN A 542 -49.64 32.83 -43.16
CA ASN A 542 -49.54 34.06 -43.95
C ASN A 542 -50.12 35.31 -43.24
N VAL A 543 -49.66 35.58 -42.02
CA VAL A 543 -50.16 36.67 -41.17
C VAL A 543 -49.99 38.03 -41.87
N SER A 544 -51.11 38.71 -42.09
CA SER A 544 -51.20 39.99 -42.81
C SER A 544 -52.10 41.02 -42.08
N SER A 545 -52.46 40.73 -40.82
CA SER A 545 -53.21 41.61 -39.91
C SER A 545 -52.99 41.15 -38.44
N ASN A 546 -53.45 41.92 -37.45
CA ASN A 546 -53.28 41.60 -36.02
C ASN A 546 -54.28 40.53 -35.52
N HIS A 547 -53.85 39.66 -34.60
CA HIS A 547 -54.65 38.57 -34.00
C HIS A 547 -54.64 38.63 -32.45
N THR A 548 -55.68 39.19 -31.83
CA THR A 548 -55.62 39.65 -30.42
C THR A 548 -56.30 38.78 -29.34
N VAL A 549 -56.76 37.56 -29.67
CA VAL A 549 -57.46 36.67 -28.71
C VAL A 549 -57.04 35.21 -28.88
N GLN A 550 -55.98 34.78 -28.18
CA GLN A 550 -55.30 33.49 -28.40
C GLN A 550 -54.94 32.83 -27.04
N ASN A 551 -55.68 31.81 -26.55
CA ASN A 551 -55.66 31.42 -25.11
C ASN A 551 -55.35 29.92 -24.82
N TYR A 552 -54.84 29.59 -23.62
CA TYR A 552 -54.38 28.24 -23.19
C TYR A 552 -54.65 27.85 -21.69
N THR A 553 -54.56 26.54 -21.32
CA THR A 553 -54.80 25.91 -19.96
C THR A 553 -53.82 24.72 -19.63
N GLY A 554 -53.54 24.17 -18.39
CA GLY A 554 -52.65 22.93 -18.21
C GLY A 554 -52.44 22.05 -16.88
N ASN A 555 -51.74 20.83 -16.90
CA ASN A 555 -51.65 19.64 -15.88
C ASN A 555 -50.39 18.59 -15.83
N PRO A 556 -50.07 17.67 -14.81
CA PRO A 556 -48.74 16.90 -14.53
C PRO A 556 -48.48 15.32 -14.76
N THR A 557 -47.26 14.70 -14.42
CA THR A 557 -46.74 13.24 -14.62
C THR A 557 -45.64 12.58 -13.61
N ALA A 558 -44.95 11.38 -13.85
CA ALA A 558 -44.08 10.51 -12.89
C ALA A 558 -42.92 9.50 -13.43
N VAL A 559 -42.09 8.73 -12.59
CA VAL A 559 -40.71 8.03 -12.88
C VAL A 559 -40.24 6.71 -12.02
N PRO A 560 -39.23 5.80 -12.39
CA PRO A 560 -38.73 4.49 -11.71
C PRO A 560 -37.20 4.25 -11.21
N ASN A 561 -36.62 3.00 -10.96
CA ASN A 561 -35.36 2.69 -10.10
C ASN A 561 -34.52 1.29 -10.14
N ILE A 562 -33.25 1.14 -9.60
CA ILE A 562 -32.22 -0.02 -9.70
C ILE A 562 -31.37 -0.39 -8.39
N THR A 563 -30.76 -1.61 -8.22
CA THR A 563 -29.72 -2.02 -7.18
C THR A 563 -28.63 -3.10 -7.60
N VAL A 564 -27.51 -3.32 -6.85
CA VAL A 564 -26.32 -4.22 -7.16
C VAL A 564 -25.67 -4.88 -5.89
N SER A 565 -24.97 -6.04 -5.99
CA SER A 565 -24.26 -6.78 -4.88
C SER A 565 -23.18 -7.78 -5.39
N PRO A 566 -22.04 -8.06 -4.71
CA PRO A 566 -21.56 -7.38 -3.52
C PRO A 566 -21.15 -5.95 -3.87
N SER A 567 -21.04 -5.11 -2.85
CA SER A 567 -20.74 -3.68 -3.00
C SER A 567 -19.25 -3.34 -2.88
N SER A 568 -18.36 -4.33 -2.69
CA SER A 568 -16.92 -4.15 -2.50
C SER A 568 -16.14 -5.46 -2.76
N LEU A 569 -14.90 -5.35 -3.27
CA LEU A 569 -13.94 -6.43 -3.58
C LEU A 569 -12.49 -5.93 -3.30
N ILE A 570 -11.50 -6.80 -3.05
CA ILE A 570 -10.14 -6.44 -2.53
C ILE A 570 -9.03 -7.33 -3.15
N PHE A 571 -7.83 -6.77 -3.39
CA PHE A 571 -6.64 -7.44 -3.99
C PHE A 571 -5.31 -6.87 -3.38
N THR A 572 -4.08 -7.40 -3.68
CA THR A 572 -2.79 -7.02 -3.02
C THR A 572 -1.54 -6.87 -3.96
N LYS A 573 -0.50 -6.08 -3.55
CA LYS A 573 0.73 -5.66 -4.29
C LYS A 573 2.09 -5.83 -3.53
N PRO A 574 3.26 -6.14 -4.16
CA PRO A 574 4.59 -6.39 -3.56
C PRO A 574 5.55 -5.19 -3.41
N ASN A 575 6.72 -5.46 -2.81
CA ASN A 575 7.75 -4.51 -2.39
C ASN A 575 8.92 -4.30 -3.37
N THR A 576 9.39 -3.06 -3.45
CA THR A 576 10.75 -2.66 -3.89
C THR A 576 11.45 -1.82 -2.79
N LYS A 577 12.79 -1.70 -2.84
CA LYS A 577 13.64 -1.24 -1.72
C LYS A 577 13.95 0.28 -1.69
N SER A 578 14.46 0.72 -0.53
CA SER A 578 14.75 2.10 -0.09
C SER A 578 16.13 2.68 -0.42
N VAL A 579 16.29 4.00 -0.28
CA VAL A 579 17.58 4.73 -0.13
C VAL A 579 17.55 5.67 1.11
N GLN A 580 18.72 6.03 1.66
CA GLN A 580 18.93 6.92 2.84
C GLN A 580 19.26 8.38 2.40
N ASN A 581 19.42 9.45 3.20
CA ASN A 581 19.89 9.58 4.60
C ASN A 581 19.46 10.90 5.31
N GLU A 582 19.57 10.85 6.65
CA GLU A 582 19.53 11.88 7.73
C GLU A 582 19.12 13.37 7.56
N ALA A 583 18.38 13.81 8.60
CA ALA A 583 18.42 15.11 9.29
C ALA A 583 17.71 16.36 8.70
N ASP A 584 16.49 16.62 9.21
CA ASP A 584 16.35 17.73 10.19
C ASP A 584 15.17 17.51 11.17
N MET A 585 15.30 18.01 12.40
CA MET A 585 14.22 18.04 13.40
C MET A 585 13.85 19.49 13.74
N PRO A 586 12.59 19.90 13.56
CA PRO A 586 12.01 21.01 14.30
C PRO A 586 11.02 20.53 15.38
N ASP A 587 11.50 20.56 16.62
CA ASP A 587 10.80 20.82 17.91
C ASP A 587 9.43 20.14 18.23
N PRO A 588 9.27 19.45 19.38
CA PRO A 588 8.00 18.84 19.77
C PRO A 588 6.96 19.89 20.24
N LEU A 589 5.99 20.17 19.38
CA LEU A 589 4.84 21.03 19.72
C LEU A 589 3.93 20.40 20.80
N PRO A 590 3.21 21.23 21.58
CA PRO A 590 3.23 21.08 23.04
C PRO A 590 2.24 20.06 23.62
N VAL A 591 2.62 19.49 24.76
CA VAL A 591 1.74 18.70 25.64
C VAL A 591 0.60 19.57 26.18
N SER A 592 -0.53 19.57 25.49
CA SER A 592 -1.77 20.21 25.94
C SER A 592 -2.46 19.36 27.03
N ARG A 593 -1.96 19.48 28.26
CA ARG A 593 -2.72 19.11 29.46
C ARG A 593 -3.99 19.98 29.54
N SER A 594 -5.13 19.46 29.09
CA SER A 594 -6.45 19.96 29.47
C SER A 594 -6.95 19.15 30.67
N GLU A 595 -7.15 19.79 31.80
CA GLU A 595 -7.59 19.13 33.04
C GLU A 595 -9.00 18.55 32.92
N ASN A 596 -9.19 17.28 33.25
CA ASN A 596 -10.40 16.89 33.98
C ASN A 596 -10.20 15.63 34.85
N ARG A 597 -10.22 15.86 36.17
CA ARG A 597 -10.27 14.92 37.32
C ARG A 597 -9.04 14.04 37.59
N ASP A 598 -8.42 14.36 38.73
CA ASP A 598 -7.59 13.44 39.52
C ASP A 598 -8.40 12.18 39.88
N ILE A 599 -8.06 11.04 39.26
CA ILE A 599 -8.46 9.70 39.71
C ILE A 599 -7.19 8.84 39.65
N ALA A 600 -6.83 8.20 40.76
CA ALA A 600 -5.73 7.26 40.79
C ALA A 600 -6.13 5.98 40.03
N PRO A 601 -5.22 5.30 39.31
CA PRO A 601 -5.56 4.14 38.51
C PRO A 601 -6.23 3.02 39.34
N PRO A 602 -7.13 2.21 38.74
CA PRO A 602 -7.85 1.15 39.44
C PRO A 602 -6.92 0.26 40.28
N THR A 603 -7.23 0.13 41.56
CA THR A 603 -6.33 -0.51 42.54
C THR A 603 -6.31 -2.05 42.51
N ASP A 604 -6.84 -2.69 41.45
CA ASP A 604 -6.80 -4.15 41.29
C ASP A 604 -5.50 -4.66 40.62
N GLY A 605 -4.85 -3.84 39.79
CA GLY A 605 -3.59 -4.18 39.15
C GLY A 605 -3.68 -5.19 38.00
N GLU A 606 -4.86 -5.49 37.46
CA GLU A 606 -5.04 -6.43 36.34
C GLU A 606 -5.53 -5.73 35.05
N HIS A 607 -6.25 -4.61 35.16
CA HIS A 607 -6.82 -3.87 34.04
C HIS A 607 -6.21 -2.47 33.86
N ALA A 608 -6.25 -1.93 32.63
CA ALA A 608 -5.81 -0.57 32.32
C ALA A 608 -6.56 0.05 31.15
N THR A 609 -6.80 1.36 31.25
CA THR A 609 -7.29 2.28 30.21
C THR A 609 -6.14 3.23 29.82
N GLY A 610 -6.27 3.95 28.70
CA GLY A 610 -5.16 4.76 28.17
C GLY A 610 -5.35 5.37 26.78
N LEU A 611 -6.60 5.51 26.32
CA LEU A 611 -6.87 6.22 25.09
C LEU A 611 -6.79 7.74 25.32
N ILE A 612 -5.78 8.37 24.73
CA ILE A 612 -5.63 9.83 24.73
C ILE A 612 -6.07 10.33 23.35
N ILE A 613 -7.11 11.15 23.33
CA ILE A 613 -7.54 11.85 22.11
C ILE A 613 -6.89 13.24 22.12
N PRO A 614 -6.03 13.58 21.15
CA PRO A 614 -5.34 14.87 21.14
C PRO A 614 -6.32 16.03 21.12
N GLU A 615 -6.02 17.11 21.84
CA GLU A 615 -6.97 18.23 22.00
C GLU A 615 -7.32 18.87 20.66
N HIS A 616 -6.36 18.99 19.74
CA HIS A 616 -6.62 19.52 18.41
C HIS A 616 -7.63 18.67 17.61
N VAL A 617 -7.66 17.34 17.81
CA VAL A 617 -8.66 16.46 17.20
C VAL A 617 -10.03 16.73 17.83
N ARG A 618 -10.10 16.84 19.17
CA ARG A 618 -11.36 17.15 19.86
C ARG A 618 -11.91 18.52 19.43
N GLU A 619 -11.08 19.55 19.33
CA GLU A 619 -11.50 20.90 18.92
C GLU A 619 -11.87 21.01 17.44
N TYR A 620 -11.09 20.41 16.54
CA TYR A 620 -11.39 20.43 15.11
C TYR A 620 -12.77 19.82 14.84
N TRP A 621 -13.04 18.62 15.37
CA TRP A 621 -14.26 17.90 15.07
C TRP A 621 -15.51 18.38 15.84
N LYS A 622 -15.36 19.13 16.94
CA LYS A 622 -16.48 19.90 17.55
C LYS A 622 -17.18 20.83 16.55
N THR A 623 -16.47 21.30 15.53
CA THR A 623 -16.99 22.24 14.52
C THR A 623 -17.01 21.68 13.10
N HIS A 624 -16.21 20.65 12.81
CA HIS A 624 -16.07 20.05 11.47
C HIS A 624 -16.71 18.66 11.32
N THR A 625 -17.45 18.16 12.33
CA THR A 625 -18.23 16.91 12.18
C THR A 625 -19.08 16.96 10.91
N PRO A 626 -18.93 16.02 9.96
CA PRO A 626 -19.64 16.08 8.70
C PRO A 626 -21.15 15.99 8.93
N THR A 627 -21.93 16.85 8.27
CA THR A 627 -23.41 16.82 8.38
C THR A 627 -24.04 15.54 7.83
N ARG A 628 -23.26 14.73 7.10
CA ARG A 628 -23.57 13.32 6.86
C ARG A 628 -23.40 12.50 8.14
N LYS A 629 -24.49 12.38 8.89
CA LYS A 629 -24.85 11.08 9.49
C LYS A 629 -24.92 10.04 8.36
N TYR A 630 -24.64 8.76 8.64
CA TYR A 630 -24.83 7.73 7.62
C TYR A 630 -26.30 7.75 7.25
N ARG A 631 -26.61 8.14 6.00
CA ARG A 631 -28.00 8.16 5.50
C ARG A 631 -28.57 6.78 5.77
N ALA A 632 -29.69 6.73 6.51
CA ALA A 632 -30.30 5.50 6.96
C ALA A 632 -30.27 4.45 5.83
N ARG A 633 -29.34 3.49 5.94
CA ARG A 633 -29.24 2.37 5.02
C ARG A 633 -30.40 1.46 5.43
N ASP A 634 -31.61 1.76 4.96
CA ASP A 634 -32.89 1.20 5.44
C ASP A 634 -33.02 -0.34 5.33
N ASN A 635 -31.97 -1.03 4.85
CA ASN A 635 -31.88 -2.48 4.69
C ASN A 635 -30.55 -3.04 5.25
N LEU A 636 -30.01 -2.52 6.36
CA LEU A 636 -28.92 -3.20 7.06
C LEU A 636 -29.36 -4.61 7.53
N ALA A 637 -28.45 -5.58 7.46
CA ALA A 637 -28.70 -6.91 8.00
C ALA A 637 -29.01 -6.82 9.50
N SER A 638 -29.95 -7.63 10.00
CA SER A 638 -30.36 -7.60 11.42
C SER A 638 -29.31 -8.17 12.39
N SER A 639 -28.22 -8.74 11.88
CA SER A 639 -27.04 -9.07 12.66
C SER A 639 -25.81 -9.16 11.77
N MET A 640 -24.64 -8.82 12.33
CA MET A 640 -23.34 -8.95 11.70
C MET A 640 -22.35 -9.46 12.76
N ASP A 641 -21.45 -10.37 12.40
CA ASP A 641 -20.39 -10.83 13.30
C ASP A 641 -19.10 -11.10 12.51
N ARG A 642 -18.12 -10.20 12.62
CA ARG A 642 -16.79 -10.31 12.03
C ARG A 642 -15.76 -10.93 12.99
N SER A 643 -16.15 -11.36 14.19
CA SER A 643 -15.21 -12.02 15.13
C SER A 643 -14.80 -13.43 14.68
N VAL A 644 -15.46 -13.99 13.67
CA VAL A 644 -14.98 -15.17 12.94
C VAL A 644 -13.59 -14.94 12.30
N TYR A 645 -13.22 -13.67 12.07
CA TYR A 645 -11.91 -13.27 11.57
C TYR A 645 -10.96 -12.76 12.68
N ASP A 646 -11.35 -12.79 13.95
CA ASP A 646 -10.46 -12.32 15.01
C ASP A 646 -9.30 -13.30 15.28
N SER A 647 -8.11 -12.74 15.44
CA SER A 647 -6.98 -13.38 16.12
C SER A 647 -7.30 -13.66 17.61
N PRO A 648 -6.53 -14.52 18.30
CA PRO A 648 -6.74 -14.79 19.73
C PRO A 648 -6.71 -13.51 20.58
N VAL A 649 -7.51 -13.46 21.66
CA VAL A 649 -7.55 -12.27 22.54
C VAL A 649 -6.26 -12.17 23.35
N LYS A 650 -5.61 -11.00 23.26
CA LYS A 650 -4.37 -10.65 23.97
C LYS A 650 -4.64 -9.90 25.29
N ASN A 651 -3.58 -9.64 26.07
CA ASN A 651 -3.69 -8.90 27.34
C ASN A 651 -2.64 -7.77 27.46
N GLN A 652 -3.11 -6.53 27.54
CA GLN A 652 -2.31 -5.31 27.72
C GLN A 652 -1.73 -5.14 29.14
N LYS A 653 -2.26 -5.85 30.14
CA LYS A 653 -1.93 -5.74 31.58
C LYS A 653 -2.12 -4.31 32.10
N GLN A 654 -1.28 -3.85 33.04
CA GLN A 654 -1.35 -2.53 33.69
C GLN A 654 -0.93 -1.33 32.81
N CYS A 655 -0.56 -1.54 31.54
CA CYS A 655 -0.10 -0.47 30.65
C CYS A 655 -1.30 0.12 29.89
N GLY A 656 -1.38 1.45 29.80
CA GLY A 656 -2.43 2.18 29.09
C GLY A 656 -2.30 2.13 27.56
N SER A 657 -2.09 0.93 27.02
CA SER A 657 -1.81 0.66 25.60
C SER A 657 -3.03 0.20 24.80
N CYS A 658 -4.24 0.28 25.35
CA CYS A 658 -5.48 -0.12 24.67
C CYS A 658 -5.61 0.45 23.25
N TRP A 659 -5.11 1.67 23.02
CA TRP A 659 -5.04 2.30 21.71
C TRP A 659 -4.22 1.48 20.70
N ALA A 660 -3.07 0.94 21.09
CA ALA A 660 -2.27 0.04 20.27
C ALA A 660 -2.95 -1.33 20.09
N PHE A 661 -3.50 -1.92 21.16
CA PHE A 661 -4.18 -3.22 21.08
C PHE A 661 -5.44 -3.19 20.19
N ALA A 662 -6.25 -2.14 20.27
CA ALA A 662 -7.41 -1.97 19.40
C ALA A 662 -7.01 -1.79 17.93
N THR A 663 -5.94 -1.03 17.66
CA THR A 663 -5.36 -0.91 16.31
C THR A 663 -4.86 -2.25 15.80
N VAL A 664 -4.04 -2.96 16.57
CA VAL A 664 -3.47 -4.25 16.16
C VAL A 664 -4.56 -5.30 15.96
N ALA A 665 -5.55 -5.38 16.85
CA ALA A 665 -6.71 -6.26 16.67
C ALA A 665 -7.48 -5.95 15.36
N MET A 666 -7.61 -4.67 14.98
CA MET A 666 -8.16 -4.28 13.68
C MET A 666 -7.30 -4.75 12.52
N MET A 667 -5.99 -4.55 12.56
CA MET A 667 -5.08 -5.03 11.53
C MET A 667 -5.12 -6.56 11.40
N GLU A 668 -5.12 -7.30 12.51
CA GLU A 668 -5.16 -8.77 12.52
C GLU A 668 -6.49 -9.31 11.97
N ASN A 669 -7.62 -8.67 12.33
CA ASN A 669 -8.94 -9.04 11.85
C ASN A 669 -9.13 -8.70 10.35
N LEU A 670 -8.68 -7.53 9.91
CA LEU A 670 -8.64 -7.18 8.49
C LEU A 670 -7.72 -8.15 7.73
N ALA A 671 -6.58 -8.54 8.28
CA ALA A 671 -5.64 -9.49 7.67
C ALA A 671 -6.21 -10.91 7.55
N ASN A 672 -7.13 -11.29 8.44
CA ASN A 672 -7.89 -12.54 8.34
C ASN A 672 -9.08 -12.42 7.37
N GLN A 673 -9.75 -11.27 7.29
CA GLN A 673 -10.78 -11.01 6.28
C GLN A 673 -10.21 -11.02 4.86
N ALA A 674 -9.03 -10.41 4.67
CA ALA A 674 -8.26 -10.46 3.43
C ALA A 674 -7.45 -11.78 3.28
N ASN A 675 -7.58 -12.72 4.21
CA ASN A 675 -6.94 -14.04 4.20
C ASN A 675 -5.43 -14.01 3.86
N LEU A 676 -4.71 -13.02 4.39
CA LEU A 676 -3.29 -12.80 4.12
C LEU A 676 -2.46 -14.04 4.57
N SER A 677 -1.35 -14.36 3.92
CA SER A 677 -0.58 -15.59 4.18
C SER A 677 0.41 -15.51 5.35
N VAL A 678 0.61 -14.34 5.96
CA VAL A 678 1.51 -14.10 7.11
C VAL A 678 0.88 -14.45 8.46
N SER A 679 1.68 -14.50 9.54
CA SER A 679 1.14 -14.57 10.92
C SER A 679 0.22 -13.36 11.21
N LYS A 680 -0.82 -13.53 12.04
CA LYS A 680 -1.70 -12.44 12.53
C LYS A 680 -1.54 -12.25 14.04
N ASP A 681 -0.29 -12.25 14.45
CA ASP A 681 0.16 -11.84 15.77
C ASP A 681 1.18 -10.72 15.56
N PHE A 682 0.70 -9.48 15.51
CA PHE A 682 1.49 -8.29 15.22
C PHE A 682 1.88 -7.54 16.50
N SER A 683 2.94 -6.73 16.44
CA SER A 683 3.54 -6.12 17.63
C SER A 683 2.84 -4.85 18.11
N GLU A 684 2.16 -4.92 19.26
CA GLU A 684 1.73 -3.71 19.97
C GLU A 684 2.92 -2.94 20.57
N GLN A 685 4.01 -3.64 20.93
CA GLN A 685 5.16 -3.01 21.59
C GLN A 685 5.91 -2.05 20.66
N VAL A 686 5.93 -2.28 19.34
CA VAL A 686 6.48 -1.31 18.38
C VAL A 686 5.72 0.01 18.47
N LEU A 687 4.38 -0.02 18.47
CA LEU A 687 3.56 1.18 18.63
C LEU A 687 3.82 1.84 19.99
N VAL A 688 3.78 1.09 21.09
CA VAL A 688 3.99 1.60 22.46
C VAL A 688 5.38 2.22 22.68
N SER A 689 6.42 1.70 22.03
CA SER A 689 7.82 2.12 22.26
C SER A 689 8.34 3.15 21.27
N CYS A 690 7.85 3.13 20.02
CA CYS A 690 8.31 4.02 18.96
C CYS A 690 7.48 5.28 18.82
N LEU A 691 6.21 5.26 19.24
CA LEU A 691 5.38 6.46 19.28
C LEU A 691 5.62 7.22 20.58
N TYR A 692 5.55 8.55 20.49
CA TYR A 692 5.69 9.49 21.61
C TYR A 692 7.00 9.32 22.44
N GLY A 693 8.09 8.90 21.80
CA GLY A 693 9.42 8.80 22.42
C GLY A 693 9.52 7.80 23.57
N GLY A 694 8.71 6.73 23.57
CA GLY A 694 8.69 5.76 24.66
C GLY A 694 7.93 6.26 25.90
N THR A 695 6.74 6.83 25.68
CA THR A 695 5.77 7.16 26.74
C THR A 695 4.42 6.43 26.61
N GLY A 696 4.29 5.49 25.65
CA GLY A 696 3.00 4.93 25.21
C GLY A 696 2.14 4.18 26.24
N CYS A 697 2.69 3.75 27.39
CA CYS A 697 1.89 3.21 28.50
C CYS A 697 1.21 4.29 29.36
N SER A 698 1.61 5.55 29.23
CA SER A 698 0.85 6.70 29.78
C SER A 698 -0.39 7.02 28.95
N GLY A 699 -0.54 6.38 27.79
CA GLY A 699 -1.65 6.52 26.85
C GLY A 699 -1.20 6.99 25.47
N GLY A 700 -2.12 6.95 24.52
CA GLY A 700 -1.85 7.31 23.12
C GLY A 700 -3.09 7.23 22.23
N TRP A 701 -2.90 7.49 20.94
CA TRP A 701 -3.97 7.66 19.96
C TRP A 701 -3.87 6.64 18.81
N TYR A 702 -4.96 5.93 18.51
CA TYR A 702 -4.97 4.89 17.46
C TYR A 702 -4.89 5.45 16.04
N TRP A 703 -5.23 6.71 15.82
CA TRP A 703 -5.04 7.39 14.53
C TRP A 703 -3.55 7.51 14.19
N ASP A 704 -2.73 7.88 15.17
CA ASP A 704 -1.29 8.04 15.02
C ASP A 704 -0.63 6.66 14.83
N ALA A 705 -1.16 5.63 15.50
CA ALA A 705 -0.80 4.24 15.24
C ALA A 705 -1.09 3.83 13.80
N LEU A 706 -2.29 4.08 13.27
CA LEU A 706 -2.66 3.75 11.89
C LEU A 706 -1.84 4.53 10.86
N SER A 707 -1.57 5.81 11.14
CA SER A 707 -0.67 6.63 10.32
C SER A 707 0.75 6.05 10.28
N HIS A 708 1.28 5.63 11.44
CA HIS A 708 2.58 4.96 11.52
C HIS A 708 2.59 3.64 10.75
N ILE A 709 1.53 2.84 10.85
CA ILE A 709 1.40 1.55 10.15
C ILE A 709 1.32 1.74 8.63
N ARG A 710 0.54 2.72 8.13
CA ARG A 710 0.53 3.04 6.68
C ARG A 710 1.92 3.37 6.16
N GLN A 711 2.67 4.20 6.88
CA GLN A 711 3.99 4.68 6.44
C GLN A 711 5.11 3.64 6.62
N ASN A 712 5.22 3.07 7.82
CA ASN A 712 6.36 2.28 8.28
C ASN A 712 6.08 0.78 8.35
N GLY A 713 4.81 0.37 8.22
CA GLY A 713 4.36 -1.00 8.41
C GLY A 713 4.27 -1.45 9.87
N LEU A 714 3.51 -2.51 10.10
CA LEU A 714 3.40 -3.20 11.37
C LEU A 714 4.11 -4.57 11.29
N PRO A 715 5.14 -4.84 12.12
CA PRO A 715 5.84 -6.12 12.14
C PRO A 715 5.14 -7.15 13.05
N PRO A 716 5.51 -8.45 12.96
CA PRO A 716 5.05 -9.47 13.89
C PRO A 716 5.46 -9.21 15.35
N GLU A 717 4.68 -9.74 16.30
CA GLU A 717 4.94 -9.68 17.75
C GLU A 717 6.27 -10.39 18.15
N SER A 718 6.79 -11.27 17.31
CA SER A 718 8.15 -11.83 17.43
C SER A 718 9.25 -10.77 17.28
N CYS A 719 9.03 -9.71 16.49
CA CYS A 719 10.01 -8.65 16.26
C CYS A 719 10.22 -7.75 17.48
N TYR A 720 9.15 -7.48 18.25
CA TYR A 720 9.25 -6.79 19.52
C TYR A 720 8.11 -7.24 20.43
N SER A 721 8.36 -8.26 21.25
CA SER A 721 7.30 -8.82 22.10
C SER A 721 6.93 -7.90 23.25
N TYR A 722 5.63 -7.89 23.57
CA TYR A 722 4.97 -6.99 24.49
C TYR A 722 5.36 -7.19 25.96
N ARG A 723 5.73 -6.08 26.60
CA ARG A 723 6.34 -6.03 27.94
C ARG A 723 5.49 -5.31 28.98
N ALA A 724 4.34 -4.75 28.58
CA ALA A 724 3.49 -3.89 29.41
C ALA A 724 4.25 -2.74 30.11
N ASN A 725 5.23 -2.18 29.41
CA ASN A 725 5.93 -0.94 29.77
C ASN A 725 6.37 -0.23 28.48
N ASN A 726 6.83 1.01 28.61
CA ASN A 726 7.17 1.85 27.46
C ASN A 726 8.27 1.27 26.54
N GLY A 727 9.17 0.42 27.05
CA GLY A 727 10.29 -0.08 26.27
C GLY A 727 11.24 1.02 25.77
N ASN A 728 11.97 0.71 24.71
CA ASN A 728 12.81 1.64 23.95
C ASN A 728 12.66 1.24 22.47
N CYS A 729 12.29 2.17 21.58
CA CYS A 729 12.11 1.87 20.16
C CYS A 729 13.31 1.17 19.51
N ALA A 730 14.54 1.55 19.89
CA ALA A 730 15.77 0.94 19.38
C ALA A 730 15.98 -0.52 19.82
N SER A 731 15.10 -1.08 20.65
CA SER A 731 15.09 -2.50 21.04
C SER A 731 14.13 -3.36 20.21
N LYS A 732 13.47 -2.81 19.18
CA LYS A 732 12.75 -3.60 18.17
C LYS A 732 13.73 -4.33 17.26
N CYS A 733 13.32 -5.43 16.64
CA CYS A 733 14.15 -6.09 15.62
C CYS A 733 14.43 -5.14 14.44
N THR A 734 15.65 -5.19 13.90
CA THR A 734 16.04 -4.33 12.75
C THR A 734 15.36 -4.78 11.46
N ASN A 735 15.17 -6.08 11.27
CA ASN A 735 14.60 -6.70 10.07
C ASN A 735 13.42 -7.61 10.47
N PRO A 736 12.16 -7.17 10.30
CA PRO A 736 10.99 -8.01 10.58
C PRO A 736 10.67 -8.98 9.43
N ASP A 737 10.09 -10.14 9.75
CA ASP A 737 9.75 -11.20 8.78
C ASP A 737 8.79 -10.72 7.66
N PHE A 738 7.96 -9.74 7.99
CA PHE A 738 7.06 -9.05 7.08
C PHE A 738 6.69 -7.68 7.69
N LEU A 739 6.15 -6.80 6.85
CA LEU A 739 5.42 -5.62 7.27
C LEU A 739 4.01 -5.69 6.69
N VAL A 740 3.01 -5.46 7.55
CA VAL A 740 1.63 -5.26 7.11
C VAL A 740 1.32 -3.78 7.09
N LYS A 741 0.78 -3.30 5.97
CA LYS A 741 0.37 -1.91 5.75
C LYS A 741 -1.13 -1.84 5.45
N ILE A 742 -1.63 -0.62 5.45
CA ILE A 742 -2.96 -0.24 4.97
C ILE A 742 -2.81 0.87 3.96
N GLU A 743 -3.60 0.83 2.89
CA GLU A 743 -3.69 1.90 1.90
C GLU A 743 -4.23 3.18 2.55
N ASP A 744 -5.33 3.07 3.30
CA ASP A 744 -5.96 4.22 3.94
C ASP A 744 -6.70 3.88 5.24
N PHE A 745 -6.95 4.91 6.04
CA PHE A 745 -7.78 4.86 7.25
C PHE A 745 -8.59 6.15 7.37
N THR A 746 -9.90 5.99 7.55
CA THR A 746 -10.85 7.10 7.46
C THR A 746 -11.64 7.30 8.75
N PRO A 747 -11.85 8.55 9.18
CA PRO A 747 -12.65 8.86 10.36
C PRO A 747 -14.12 8.70 9.96
N GLN A 748 -14.84 7.83 10.65
CA GLN A 748 -16.17 7.45 10.22
C GLN A 748 -17.15 8.63 10.35
N ALA A 749 -17.83 8.96 9.25
CA ALA A 749 -18.60 10.19 9.13
C ALA A 749 -19.70 10.28 10.20
N GLY A 750 -19.67 11.37 10.98
CA GLY A 750 -20.59 11.59 12.09
C GLY A 750 -20.23 10.85 13.40
N LEU A 751 -19.30 9.91 13.38
CA LEU A 751 -18.83 9.18 14.59
C LEU A 751 -17.60 9.82 15.23
N TRP A 752 -16.97 10.81 14.59
CA TRP A 752 -15.72 11.42 15.07
C TRP A 752 -15.89 12.48 16.18
N GLY A 753 -16.67 12.12 17.20
CA GLY A 753 -16.95 12.91 18.39
C GLY A 753 -17.63 12.05 19.46
N GLN A 754 -17.96 12.63 20.61
CA GLN A 754 -18.61 11.91 21.72
C GLN A 754 -20.14 11.85 21.61
N ASP A 755 -20.77 12.79 20.90
CA ASP A 755 -22.24 12.94 20.88
C ASP A 755 -22.80 13.03 19.45
N ASN A 756 -24.13 13.02 19.34
CA ASN A 756 -24.90 13.26 18.11
C ASN A 756 -24.80 12.15 17.03
N PHE A 757 -24.29 10.97 17.36
CA PHE A 757 -24.46 9.76 16.54
C PHE A 757 -25.47 8.79 17.16
N THR A 758 -25.88 7.80 16.38
CA THR A 758 -26.87 6.79 16.77
C THR A 758 -26.33 5.38 16.56
N VAL A 759 -27.03 4.41 17.13
CA VAL A 759 -26.85 2.96 16.86
C VAL A 759 -26.79 2.67 15.36
N GLN A 760 -27.58 3.36 14.54
CA GLN A 760 -27.59 3.13 13.09
C GLN A 760 -26.39 3.76 12.37
N ASP A 761 -25.79 4.82 12.92
CA ASP A 761 -24.53 5.38 12.40
C ASP A 761 -23.37 4.40 12.66
N VAL A 762 -23.29 3.84 13.88
CA VAL A 762 -22.28 2.83 14.25
C VAL A 762 -22.42 1.55 13.41
N LYS A 763 -23.65 1.05 13.22
CA LYS A 763 -23.91 -0.07 12.29
C LYS A 763 -23.62 0.27 10.84
N GLY A 764 -23.87 1.52 10.44
CA GLY A 764 -23.62 2.04 9.10
C GLY A 764 -22.13 2.01 8.76
N ALA A 765 -21.30 2.49 9.67
CA ALA A 765 -19.84 2.40 9.60
C ALA A 765 -19.33 0.95 9.63
N LEU A 766 -19.95 0.06 10.42
CA LEU A 766 -19.58 -1.37 10.45
C LEU A 766 -19.76 -2.13 9.12
N GLN A 767 -20.51 -1.57 8.17
CA GLN A 767 -20.59 -2.11 6.81
C GLN A 767 -19.27 -1.90 6.05
N ASP A 768 -18.61 -0.77 6.30
CA ASP A 768 -17.41 -0.34 5.59
C ASP A 768 -16.14 -1.01 6.16
N GLY A 769 -16.16 -1.44 7.44
CA GLY A 769 -15.15 -2.30 8.06
C GLY A 769 -15.44 -2.55 9.56
N PRO A 770 -14.74 -3.48 10.23
CA PRO A 770 -14.70 -3.50 11.69
C PRO A 770 -13.97 -2.25 12.21
N LEU A 771 -14.28 -1.78 13.41
CA LEU A 771 -13.95 -0.41 13.84
C LEU A 771 -13.09 -0.38 15.11
N CYS A 772 -12.03 0.42 15.12
CA CYS A 772 -11.47 0.92 16.38
C CYS A 772 -12.41 2.00 16.93
N VAL A 773 -12.90 1.85 18.15
CA VAL A 773 -13.83 2.81 18.78
C VAL A 773 -13.40 3.16 20.21
N ALA A 774 -13.81 4.34 20.67
CA ALA A 774 -13.68 4.79 22.04
C ALA A 774 -14.93 4.48 22.87
N MET A 775 -14.73 4.35 24.18
CA MET A 775 -15.78 4.36 25.21
C MET A 775 -15.24 4.90 26.55
N TYR A 776 -16.16 5.36 27.40
CA TYR A 776 -15.92 5.41 28.85
C TYR A 776 -16.02 3.98 29.43
N VAL A 777 -15.37 3.72 30.55
CA VAL A 777 -15.41 2.43 31.26
C VAL A 777 -16.03 2.66 32.63
N ALA A 778 -17.11 1.95 32.95
CA ALA A 778 -17.75 2.02 34.26
C ALA A 778 -17.12 1.06 35.28
N ASP A 779 -17.23 1.39 36.57
CA ASP A 779 -16.67 0.60 37.68
C ASP A 779 -17.14 -0.87 37.68
N ASP A 780 -18.35 -1.15 37.18
CA ASP A 780 -18.91 -2.51 37.11
C ASP A 780 -18.43 -3.31 35.89
N PHE A 781 -17.99 -2.63 34.82
CA PHE A 781 -17.52 -3.24 33.58
C PHE A 781 -16.25 -4.07 33.77
N TYR A 782 -15.33 -3.68 34.67
CA TYR A 782 -14.16 -4.50 35.01
C TYR A 782 -14.54 -5.90 35.48
N ASN A 783 -15.70 -6.05 36.13
CA ASN A 783 -16.20 -7.32 36.65
C ASN A 783 -17.14 -8.06 35.69
N TYR A 784 -17.30 -7.59 34.44
CA TYR A 784 -18.13 -8.24 33.43
C TYR A 784 -17.62 -9.65 33.11
N SER A 785 -18.52 -10.64 33.23
CA SER A 785 -18.22 -12.06 32.99
C SER A 785 -19.14 -12.71 31.94
N GLY A 786 -19.92 -11.92 31.20
CA GLY A 786 -20.82 -12.39 30.15
C GLY A 786 -22.27 -11.90 30.24
N GLY A 787 -23.02 -12.16 29.17
CA GLY A 787 -24.34 -11.56 28.93
C GLY A 787 -24.26 -10.34 28.01
N ILE A 788 -25.33 -9.56 27.95
CA ILE A 788 -25.30 -8.23 27.33
C ILE A 788 -25.07 -7.26 28.47
N TYR A 789 -23.91 -6.60 28.47
CA TYR A 789 -23.63 -5.45 29.32
C TYR A 789 -24.55 -4.30 28.90
N ASP A 790 -25.11 -3.63 29.89
CA ASP A 790 -26.07 -2.54 29.76
C ASP A 790 -25.80 -1.61 30.94
N TYR A 791 -25.29 -0.41 30.70
CA TYR A 791 -24.84 0.47 31.78
C TYR A 791 -26.04 1.09 32.51
N ASN A 792 -26.28 0.61 33.72
CA ASN A 792 -27.44 0.99 34.53
C ASN A 792 -27.17 2.20 35.47
N GLY A 793 -26.09 2.95 35.24
CA GLY A 793 -25.68 4.10 36.05
C GLY A 793 -24.64 3.76 37.12
N GLY A 794 -23.61 4.60 37.27
CA GLY A 794 -22.49 4.42 38.20
C GLY A 794 -21.44 5.52 38.08
N ASN A 795 -20.23 5.28 38.58
CA ASN A 795 -19.07 6.06 38.12
C ASN A 795 -18.49 5.39 36.88
N TYR A 796 -17.79 6.21 36.09
CA TYR A 796 -17.06 5.78 34.91
C TYR A 796 -15.82 6.67 34.71
N GLU A 797 -14.76 6.07 34.19
CA GLU A 797 -13.54 6.76 33.74
C GLU A 797 -13.49 6.87 32.22
N TRP A 798 -12.70 7.82 31.71
CA TRP A 798 -12.56 8.05 30.28
C TRP A 798 -11.41 7.23 29.69
N GLY A 799 -11.60 6.81 28.43
CA GLY A 799 -10.47 6.57 27.55
C GLY A 799 -10.06 5.10 27.50
N HIS A 800 -10.98 4.23 27.09
CA HIS A 800 -10.62 2.90 26.60
C HIS A 800 -10.85 2.80 25.10
N ALA A 801 -9.92 2.16 24.41
CA ALA A 801 -10.05 1.82 22.99
C ALA A 801 -10.34 0.33 22.87
N VAL A 802 -11.39 0.01 22.12
CA VAL A 802 -11.86 -1.37 21.92
C VAL A 802 -12.14 -1.62 20.45
N PHE A 803 -12.16 -2.89 20.07
CA PHE A 803 -12.30 -3.28 18.67
C PHE A 803 -13.70 -3.86 18.42
N LEU A 804 -14.51 -3.10 17.69
CA LEU A 804 -15.92 -3.38 17.43
C LEU A 804 -16.08 -4.22 16.15
N VAL A 805 -16.63 -5.42 16.31
CA VAL A 805 -16.63 -6.48 15.27
C VAL A 805 -18.01 -6.97 14.87
N GLY A 806 -19.09 -6.57 15.54
CA GLY A 806 -20.43 -7.04 15.17
C GLY A 806 -21.57 -6.39 15.93
N TYR A 807 -22.80 -6.80 15.58
CA TYR A 807 -24.03 -6.39 16.24
C TYR A 807 -25.17 -7.40 16.01
N ASN A 808 -26.23 -7.33 16.82
CA ASN A 808 -27.43 -8.16 16.68
C ASN A 808 -28.69 -7.40 17.12
N ASP A 809 -29.63 -7.18 16.20
CA ASP A 809 -30.85 -6.40 16.42
C ASP A 809 -31.95 -7.17 17.14
N SER A 810 -31.97 -8.51 17.00
CA SER A 810 -32.93 -9.36 17.72
C SER A 810 -32.66 -9.39 19.22
N GLN A 811 -31.42 -9.10 19.63
CA GLN A 811 -30.96 -9.06 21.01
C GLN A 811 -30.46 -7.66 21.45
N GLN A 812 -30.45 -6.69 20.54
CA GLN A 812 -30.03 -5.29 20.72
C GLN A 812 -28.64 -5.07 21.35
N TYR A 813 -27.60 -5.73 20.84
CA TYR A 813 -26.21 -5.52 21.29
C TYR A 813 -25.21 -5.32 20.15
N PHE A 814 -24.11 -4.61 20.43
CA PHE A 814 -22.85 -4.65 19.68
C PHE A 814 -21.92 -5.69 20.29
N LYS A 815 -21.14 -6.40 19.45
CA LYS A 815 -20.14 -7.40 19.87
C LYS A 815 -18.75 -6.83 19.68
N VAL A 816 -17.95 -6.88 20.74
CA VAL A 816 -16.70 -6.12 20.86
C VAL A 816 -15.61 -7.01 21.44
N ARG A 817 -14.40 -6.90 20.89
CA ARG A 817 -13.18 -7.54 21.39
C ARG A 817 -12.46 -6.58 22.33
N ASN A 818 -12.09 -7.08 23.51
CA ASN A 818 -11.32 -6.34 24.51
C ASN A 818 -9.86 -6.86 24.58
N SER A 819 -9.00 -6.17 25.31
CA SER A 819 -7.54 -6.39 25.41
C SER A 819 -7.09 -6.75 26.84
N TRP A 820 -7.96 -7.35 27.65
CA TRP A 820 -7.69 -7.73 29.05
C TRP A 820 -7.53 -9.26 29.26
N GLY A 821 -7.29 -10.00 28.17
CA GLY A 821 -7.11 -11.46 28.21
C GLY A 821 -8.40 -12.27 28.15
N THR A 822 -8.26 -13.57 27.86
CA THR A 822 -9.39 -14.48 27.62
C THR A 822 -10.20 -14.87 28.86
N TRP A 823 -9.70 -14.57 30.06
CA TRP A 823 -10.41 -14.83 31.31
C TRP A 823 -11.45 -13.77 31.67
N TRP A 824 -11.34 -12.58 31.07
CA TRP A 824 -12.27 -11.47 31.27
C TRP A 824 -13.43 -11.59 30.27
N GLY A 825 -14.66 -11.28 30.71
CA GLY A 825 -15.85 -11.33 29.86
C GLY A 825 -16.11 -12.69 29.21
N GLU A 826 -16.53 -12.65 27.94
CA GLU A 826 -16.92 -13.82 27.14
C GLU A 826 -15.73 -14.33 26.33
N GLY A 827 -14.72 -14.87 27.02
CA GLY A 827 -13.49 -15.32 26.37
C GLY A 827 -12.61 -14.17 25.87
N GLY A 828 -12.67 -13.00 26.53
CA GLY A 828 -12.03 -11.75 26.11
C GLY A 828 -12.92 -10.82 25.26
N TYR A 829 -14.15 -11.23 24.96
CA TYR A 829 -15.15 -10.39 24.29
C TYR A 829 -16.17 -9.84 25.29
N PHE A 830 -16.92 -8.83 24.85
CA PHE A 830 -18.15 -8.44 25.49
C PHE A 830 -19.23 -8.11 24.46
N ARG A 831 -20.48 -8.17 24.92
CA ARG A 831 -21.63 -7.67 24.17
C ARG A 831 -22.19 -6.50 24.94
N ILE A 832 -22.35 -5.35 24.29
CA ILE A 832 -22.78 -4.08 24.91
C ILE A 832 -24.10 -3.62 24.29
N ALA A 833 -25.03 -3.12 25.11
CA ALA A 833 -26.38 -2.79 24.70
C ALA A 833 -26.41 -1.58 23.75
N TYR A 834 -27.46 -1.52 22.92
CA TYR A 834 -27.63 -0.42 21.96
C TYR A 834 -27.85 0.96 22.62
N ASN A 835 -28.37 1.03 23.84
CA ASN A 835 -28.54 2.29 24.55
C ASN A 835 -27.21 2.90 25.03
N ASP A 836 -26.17 2.09 25.28
CA ASP A 836 -24.84 2.55 25.71
C ASP A 836 -24.10 3.41 24.65
N VAL A 837 -24.59 3.42 23.40
CA VAL A 837 -24.19 4.37 22.36
C VAL A 837 -24.67 5.80 22.69
N THR A 838 -25.88 5.92 23.25
CA THR A 838 -26.52 7.20 23.56
C THR A 838 -26.34 7.64 25.02
N ASP A 839 -26.10 6.68 25.92
CA ASP A 839 -25.92 6.91 27.36
C ASP A 839 -24.49 7.43 27.67
N ASP A 840 -24.15 7.59 28.95
CA ASP A 840 -22.89 8.21 29.40
C ASP A 840 -21.62 7.44 28.99
N ILE A 841 -21.75 6.17 28.59
CA ILE A 841 -20.64 5.34 28.10
C ILE A 841 -20.10 5.81 26.74
N LYS A 842 -20.93 6.49 25.93
CA LYS A 842 -20.58 7.03 24.59
C LYS A 842 -19.89 5.98 23.70
N PHE A 843 -20.39 4.75 23.76
CA PHE A 843 -19.83 3.62 23.04
C PHE A 843 -19.91 3.84 21.52
N GLY A 844 -18.80 3.59 20.80
CA GLY A 844 -18.74 3.80 19.35
C GLY A 844 -18.26 5.19 18.94
N SER A 845 -17.86 6.04 19.89
CA SER A 845 -17.29 7.36 19.61
C SER A 845 -15.90 7.26 18.98
N TYR A 846 -15.54 8.28 18.19
CA TYR A 846 -14.29 8.39 17.44
C TYR A 846 -13.93 7.17 16.57
N ALA A 847 -14.93 6.56 15.93
CA ALA A 847 -14.73 5.34 15.15
C ALA A 847 -13.81 5.54 13.93
N VAL A 848 -12.74 4.73 13.82
CA VAL A 848 -11.93 4.58 12.59
C VAL A 848 -12.30 3.27 11.90
N ALA A 849 -12.35 3.29 10.57
CA ALA A 849 -12.14 2.10 9.75
C ALA A 849 -10.80 2.23 9.01
N ALA A 850 -10.07 1.13 8.85
CA ALA A 850 -8.96 1.03 7.91
C ALA A 850 -9.33 0.12 6.74
N SER A 851 -8.77 0.38 5.58
CA SER A 851 -9.09 -0.30 4.31
C SER A 851 -7.84 -0.54 3.48
N GLY A 852 -7.93 -1.48 2.54
CA GLY A 852 -6.80 -1.89 1.72
C GLY A 852 -5.67 -2.41 2.61
N ILE A 853 -5.94 -3.40 3.47
CA ILE A 853 -4.86 -4.05 4.21
C ILE A 853 -4.09 -4.95 3.27
N PHE A 854 -2.77 -4.87 3.30
CA PHE A 854 -1.92 -5.75 2.51
C PHE A 854 -0.67 -6.15 3.31
N VAL A 855 -0.24 -7.39 3.10
CA VAL A 855 1.20 -7.66 3.11
C VAL A 855 1.70 -7.12 1.78
N GLU A 856 2.91 -6.57 1.76
CA GLU A 856 3.58 -6.25 0.51
C GLU A 856 3.85 -7.57 -0.31
N GLY A 857 2.90 -8.01 -1.18
CA GLY A 857 2.89 -9.16 -2.15
C GLY A 857 1.76 -9.17 -3.26
N GLU A 858 1.92 -9.78 -4.47
CA GLU A 858 1.15 -9.53 -5.77
C GLU A 858 0.02 -10.54 -6.26
N GLY A 859 -1.20 -10.08 -6.71
CA GLY A 859 -2.11 -10.60 -7.82
C GLY A 859 -3.35 -11.59 -7.64
N GLN A 860 -4.66 -11.22 -7.93
CA GLN A 860 -5.94 -12.03 -7.68
C GLN A 860 -7.29 -11.72 -8.52
N THR A 861 -8.48 -12.41 -8.33
CA THR A 861 -9.80 -12.30 -9.12
C THR A 861 -11.16 -12.66 -8.38
N GLU A 862 -12.41 -12.18 -8.76
CA GLU A 862 -13.73 -12.26 -8.00
C GLU A 862 -15.13 -12.21 -8.80
N ASP A 863 -16.35 -12.16 -8.17
CA ASP A 863 -17.77 -12.26 -8.77
C ASP A 863 -18.88 -11.20 -8.33
N VAL A 864 -19.94 -10.86 -9.14
CA VAL A 864 -20.97 -9.75 -8.92
C VAL A 864 -22.45 -9.99 -9.42
N VAL A 865 -23.51 -9.27 -8.93
CA VAL A 865 -24.99 -9.44 -9.14
C VAL A 865 -25.82 -8.11 -9.21
N VAL A 866 -26.92 -7.99 -10.00
CA VAL A 866 -27.73 -6.75 -10.30
C VAL A 866 -29.27 -6.94 -10.29
N SER A 867 -30.09 -5.95 -9.85
CA SER A 867 -31.58 -6.01 -9.68
C SER A 867 -32.40 -4.71 -9.97
N ASN A 868 -33.74 -4.79 -10.18
CA ASN A 868 -34.67 -3.62 -10.40
C ASN A 868 -35.73 -3.46 -9.27
N THR A 869 -35.96 -2.23 -8.79
CA THR A 869 -36.87 -1.91 -7.66
C THR A 869 -37.93 -0.82 -7.93
N GLY A 870 -38.02 -0.24 -9.13
CA GLY A 870 -38.92 0.88 -9.43
C GLY A 870 -40.33 0.52 -9.90
N THR A 871 -41.18 1.52 -10.13
CA THR A 871 -42.57 1.35 -10.65
C THR A 871 -42.65 1.16 -12.17
N GLY A 872 -41.52 0.92 -12.84
CA GLY A 872 -41.40 0.68 -14.28
C GLY A 872 -40.29 -0.34 -14.62
N THR A 873 -40.20 -0.74 -15.89
CA THR A 873 -39.29 -1.80 -16.36
C THR A 873 -37.89 -1.29 -16.68
N LEU A 874 -36.85 -2.10 -16.43
CA LEU A 874 -35.43 -1.80 -16.65
C LEU A 874 -34.81 -2.70 -17.72
N SER A 875 -33.93 -2.15 -18.56
CA SER A 875 -33.02 -2.89 -19.45
C SER A 875 -31.60 -2.34 -19.31
N ILE A 876 -30.58 -3.21 -19.37
CA ILE A 876 -29.15 -2.84 -19.24
C ILE A 876 -28.44 -3.38 -20.50
N SER A 877 -27.96 -2.51 -21.37
CA SER A 877 -27.35 -2.94 -22.64
C SER A 877 -25.87 -3.29 -22.51
N ASP A 878 -25.11 -2.56 -21.68
CA ASP A 878 -23.66 -2.60 -21.61
C ASP A 878 -23.17 -2.42 -20.16
N ILE A 879 -21.94 -2.86 -19.87
CA ILE A 879 -21.26 -2.79 -18.57
C ILE A 879 -19.80 -2.39 -18.84
N SER A 880 -19.19 -1.53 -18.01
CA SER A 880 -17.80 -1.08 -18.18
C SER A 880 -17.14 -0.74 -16.84
N CYS A 881 -15.80 -0.67 -16.81
CA CYS A 881 -15.00 -0.22 -15.68
C CYS A 881 -14.27 1.10 -16.00
N ASP A 882 -13.95 1.89 -14.98
CA ASP A 882 -13.08 3.07 -15.04
C ASP A 882 -11.60 2.75 -14.79
N ARG A 883 -11.30 1.54 -14.28
CA ARG A 883 -9.93 1.08 -14.02
C ARG A 883 -9.50 0.08 -15.08
N THR A 884 -8.43 0.40 -15.80
CA THR A 884 -7.81 -0.44 -16.84
C THR A 884 -7.36 -1.80 -16.33
N TRP A 885 -7.03 -1.90 -15.04
CA TRP A 885 -6.63 -3.13 -14.37
C TRP A 885 -7.79 -4.05 -13.96
N LEU A 886 -9.05 -3.78 -14.35
CA LEU A 886 -10.23 -4.58 -13.99
C LEU A 886 -11.08 -5.00 -15.20
N GLU A 887 -11.30 -6.31 -15.39
CA GLU A 887 -12.10 -6.88 -16.49
C GLU A 887 -13.37 -7.62 -16.01
N PHE A 888 -14.51 -7.44 -16.69
CA PHE A 888 -15.82 -8.06 -16.34
C PHE A 888 -16.33 -9.12 -17.34
N SER A 889 -17.15 -10.08 -16.89
CA SER A 889 -17.82 -11.05 -17.78
C SER A 889 -19.16 -11.57 -17.24
N PRO A 890 -20.26 -11.66 -18.03
CA PRO A 890 -20.45 -11.13 -19.38
C PRO A 890 -20.73 -9.62 -19.39
N GLN A 891 -20.41 -8.96 -20.51
CA GLN A 891 -20.49 -7.50 -20.66
C GLN A 891 -21.92 -6.92 -20.87
N SER A 892 -23.00 -7.73 -20.81
CA SER A 892 -24.39 -7.27 -21.00
C SER A 892 -25.44 -8.17 -20.31
N LEU A 893 -26.64 -7.65 -20.03
CA LEU A 893 -27.69 -8.33 -19.26
C LEU A 893 -29.11 -8.20 -19.87
N SER A 894 -29.89 -9.28 -19.85
CA SER A 894 -31.30 -9.27 -20.34
C SER A 894 -32.24 -8.41 -19.46
N THR A 895 -33.27 -7.80 -20.07
CA THR A 895 -34.32 -6.98 -19.41
C THR A 895 -34.80 -7.51 -18.05
N ILE A 896 -34.92 -6.59 -17.08
CA ILE A 896 -35.25 -6.84 -15.69
C ILE A 896 -36.57 -6.14 -15.35
N ALA A 897 -37.64 -6.91 -15.17
CA ALA A 897 -38.93 -6.39 -14.70
C ALA A 897 -38.82 -5.88 -13.25
N SER A 898 -39.78 -5.05 -12.82
CA SER A 898 -39.88 -4.58 -11.43
C SER A 898 -39.85 -5.79 -10.47
N GLY A 899 -38.80 -5.89 -9.65
CA GLY A 899 -38.57 -6.97 -8.69
C GLY A 899 -37.79 -8.23 -9.18
N GLN A 900 -36.80 -8.12 -10.09
CA GLN A 900 -36.00 -9.27 -10.62
C GLN A 900 -34.45 -9.00 -10.64
N GLN A 901 -33.59 -10.01 -10.89
CA GLN A 901 -32.09 -9.92 -10.80
C GLN A 901 -31.21 -10.83 -11.75
N LYS A 902 -29.87 -10.59 -11.86
CA LYS A 902 -28.84 -11.28 -12.72
C LYS A 902 -27.36 -11.21 -12.18
N THR A 903 -26.37 -11.94 -12.76
CA THR A 903 -24.96 -12.16 -12.25
C THR A 903 -23.82 -11.97 -13.30
N LEU A 904 -22.58 -11.70 -12.84
CA LEU A 904 -21.33 -11.27 -13.53
C LEU A 904 -20.04 -11.77 -12.78
N THR A 905 -18.84 -11.67 -13.39
CA THR A 905 -17.48 -12.05 -12.89
C THR A 905 -16.45 -10.92 -13.13
N LEU A 906 -15.33 -10.85 -12.37
CA LEU A 906 -14.29 -9.80 -12.35
C LEU A 906 -12.82 -10.32 -12.20
N SER A 907 -11.82 -9.70 -12.83
CA SER A 907 -10.36 -10.06 -12.71
C SER A 907 -9.39 -8.87 -12.74
N VAL A 908 -8.15 -9.03 -12.22
CA VAL A 908 -7.10 -7.97 -12.05
C VAL A 908 -5.84 -8.15 -12.92
N SER A 909 -5.26 -7.05 -13.42
CA SER A 909 -3.94 -7.01 -14.08
C SER A 909 -3.18 -5.67 -13.93
N ASP A 910 -1.92 -5.71 -13.46
CA ASP A 910 -0.95 -4.59 -13.29
C ASP A 910 -1.30 -3.45 -12.29
N TRP A 911 -0.35 -3.08 -11.42
CA TRP A 911 -0.61 -2.33 -10.17
C TRP A 911 0.23 -1.05 -9.92
N SER A 912 0.67 -0.35 -10.96
CA SER A 912 1.21 1.03 -10.84
C SER A 912 1.10 1.83 -12.14
N SER A 913 0.51 3.02 -12.09
CA SER A 913 0.71 4.08 -13.09
C SER A 913 1.35 5.31 -12.43
N PHE A 914 2.24 5.97 -13.18
CA PHE A 914 3.11 7.05 -12.73
C PHE A 914 2.34 8.36 -12.44
N GLU A 915 1.30 8.66 -13.22
CA GLU A 915 0.53 9.92 -13.19
C GLU A 915 0.08 10.31 -11.77
N PHE A 916 -0.33 9.32 -10.97
CA PHE A 916 -0.82 9.53 -9.60
C PHE A 916 0.29 9.92 -8.61
N GLN A 917 1.55 9.60 -8.89
CA GLN A 917 2.69 9.91 -8.03
C GLN A 917 3.14 11.37 -8.15
N HIS A 918 3.04 11.96 -9.35
CA HIS A 918 3.56 13.30 -9.65
C HIS A 918 2.46 14.39 -9.81
N GLY A 919 1.19 14.05 -9.52
CA GLY A 919 0.10 15.04 -9.46
C GLY A 919 -0.44 15.47 -10.84
N LEU A 920 -0.40 14.55 -11.80
CA LEU A 920 -1.11 14.62 -13.09
C LEU A 920 -2.54 14.03 -12.90
N ASP A 921 -3.46 14.26 -13.84
CA ASP A 921 -4.84 13.76 -13.73
C ASP A 921 -5.03 12.45 -14.52
N PRO A 922 -5.15 11.27 -13.86
CA PRO A 922 -5.24 9.97 -14.55
C PRO A 922 -6.54 9.77 -15.36
N SER A 923 -7.40 10.79 -15.46
CA SER A 923 -8.59 10.82 -16.30
C SER A 923 -8.48 11.77 -17.51
N ASN A 924 -7.35 12.46 -17.69
CA ASN A 924 -7.13 13.46 -18.73
C ASN A 924 -5.88 13.17 -19.58
N PRO A 925 -5.95 12.26 -20.58
CA PRO A 925 -4.78 11.77 -21.32
C PRO A 925 -4.04 12.82 -22.17
N ASP A 926 -4.56 14.04 -22.27
CA ASP A 926 -3.91 15.14 -22.98
C ASP A 926 -2.80 15.80 -22.13
N ASP A 927 -2.81 15.67 -20.77
CA ASP A 927 -1.82 16.33 -19.91
C ASP A 927 -0.42 15.69 -19.95
N ALA A 928 -0.35 14.40 -20.30
CA ALA A 928 0.88 13.69 -20.65
C ALA A 928 1.71 14.40 -21.75
N SER A 929 1.04 15.15 -22.64
CA SER A 929 1.69 15.90 -23.73
C SER A 929 1.99 17.38 -23.40
N GLY A 930 1.76 17.80 -22.16
CA GLY A 930 2.16 19.11 -21.66
C GLY A 930 3.56 19.08 -21.06
N ASP A 931 4.30 20.17 -21.22
CA ASP A 931 5.49 20.53 -20.45
C ASP A 931 5.02 21.48 -19.33
N ARG A 932 5.30 21.16 -18.07
CA ARG A 932 4.60 21.74 -16.91
C ARG A 932 5.42 22.75 -16.11
N ASP A 933 6.73 22.58 -16.05
CA ASP A 933 7.67 23.54 -15.48
C ASP A 933 8.38 24.39 -16.56
N GLY A 934 8.31 23.98 -17.83
CA GLY A 934 8.61 24.79 -19.00
C GLY A 934 10.04 24.64 -19.52
N ASP A 935 10.63 23.46 -19.31
CA ASP A 935 12.06 23.23 -19.44
C ASP A 935 12.50 22.63 -20.80
N GLY A 936 11.54 22.08 -21.55
CA GLY A 936 11.74 21.42 -22.84
C GLY A 936 11.17 19.99 -22.93
N LEU A 937 10.94 19.30 -21.81
CA LEU A 937 10.40 17.93 -21.77
C LEU A 937 8.89 17.94 -21.45
N THR A 938 8.15 16.99 -22.02
CA THR A 938 6.75 16.76 -21.61
C THR A 938 6.67 15.85 -20.39
N ASN A 939 5.59 15.97 -19.62
CA ASN A 939 5.33 15.18 -18.41
C ASN A 939 5.47 13.65 -18.63
N LEU A 940 5.25 13.17 -19.87
CA LEU A 940 5.44 11.78 -20.27
C LEU A 940 6.90 11.43 -20.60
N GLU A 941 7.65 12.33 -21.20
CA GLU A 941 9.09 12.15 -21.42
C GLU A 941 9.82 12.15 -20.08
N GLU A 942 9.44 13.04 -19.16
CA GLU A 942 9.95 13.03 -17.78
C GLU A 942 9.58 11.76 -17.01
N GLN A 943 8.37 11.23 -17.21
CA GLN A 943 7.99 9.90 -16.72
C GLN A 943 8.92 8.79 -17.22
N GLU A 944 9.29 8.85 -18.49
CA GLU A 944 10.10 7.83 -19.17
C GLU A 944 11.60 7.97 -18.83
N LEU A 945 12.05 9.18 -18.48
CA LEU A 945 13.41 9.51 -18.05
C LEU A 945 13.61 9.37 -16.52
N GLY A 946 12.55 9.51 -15.72
CA GLY A 946 12.60 9.46 -14.26
C GLY A 946 12.91 10.80 -13.58
N THR A 947 12.93 11.89 -14.36
CA THR A 947 12.92 13.27 -13.86
C THR A 947 11.54 13.62 -13.27
N ASN A 948 11.36 14.84 -12.73
CA ASN A 948 10.15 15.18 -11.99
C ASN A 948 9.32 16.30 -12.66
N PRO A 949 8.10 16.00 -13.20
CA PRO A 949 7.24 16.91 -13.99
C PRO A 949 6.57 18.08 -13.26
N ASN A 950 7.31 18.69 -12.34
CA ASN A 950 7.03 19.96 -11.69
C ASN A 950 8.35 20.71 -11.29
N LEU A 951 9.53 20.25 -11.73
CA LEU A 951 10.86 20.79 -11.45
C LEU A 951 11.73 20.77 -12.72
N ALA A 952 11.93 21.94 -13.34
CA ALA A 952 12.76 22.13 -14.53
C ALA A 952 14.27 21.82 -14.38
N ASP A 953 14.73 21.41 -13.21
CA ASP A 953 16.11 21.04 -12.86
C ASP A 953 15.94 20.08 -11.67
N THR A 954 16.01 18.78 -11.92
CA THR A 954 15.66 17.73 -10.94
C THR A 954 16.79 17.50 -9.93
N ASP A 955 18.04 17.91 -10.23
CA ASP A 955 19.20 17.70 -9.35
C ASP A 955 19.85 18.96 -8.74
N ASP A 956 19.45 20.15 -9.19
CA ASP A 956 19.84 21.51 -8.73
C ASP A 956 21.30 21.92 -9.07
N ASP A 957 21.85 21.39 -10.17
CA ASP A 957 23.15 21.73 -10.80
C ASP A 957 23.21 23.15 -11.37
N GLY A 958 22.08 23.64 -11.89
CA GLY A 958 21.95 24.92 -12.55
C GLY A 958 21.85 24.85 -14.09
N MET A 959 21.68 23.66 -14.64
CA MET A 959 21.17 23.40 -15.99
C MET A 959 19.80 22.71 -15.89
N THR A 960 18.92 22.92 -16.88
CA THR A 960 17.55 22.37 -16.82
C THR A 960 17.46 20.98 -17.45
N ASP A 961 16.60 20.09 -16.96
CA ASP A 961 16.54 18.68 -17.38
C ASP A 961 16.43 18.53 -18.90
N GLY A 962 15.55 19.31 -19.54
CA GLY A 962 15.39 19.36 -20.99
C GLY A 962 16.60 19.93 -21.73
N TYR A 963 17.36 20.85 -21.13
CA TYR A 963 18.63 21.32 -21.68
C TYR A 963 19.73 20.27 -21.52
N GLU A 964 19.74 19.56 -20.41
CA GLU A 964 20.70 18.49 -20.12
C GLU A 964 20.47 17.28 -21.02
N VAL A 965 19.21 16.87 -21.20
CA VAL A 965 18.81 15.85 -22.17
C VAL A 965 19.09 16.30 -23.62
N GLU A 966 18.87 17.58 -23.97
CA GLU A 966 19.22 18.12 -25.31
C GLU A 966 20.74 18.20 -25.53
N ASN A 967 21.56 18.37 -24.48
CA ASN A 967 23.02 18.53 -24.58
C ASN A 967 23.83 17.28 -24.13
N GLY A 968 23.15 16.24 -23.65
CA GLY A 968 23.69 14.92 -23.32
C GLY A 968 24.31 14.76 -21.93
N SER A 969 23.92 15.57 -20.94
CA SER A 969 24.18 15.32 -19.52
C SER A 969 23.03 14.55 -18.86
N ASP A 970 23.25 14.08 -17.63
CA ASP A 970 22.27 13.27 -16.89
C ASP A 970 21.42 14.18 -15.98
N PRO A 971 20.14 14.45 -16.32
CA PRO A 971 19.28 15.45 -15.64
C PRO A 971 18.89 15.09 -14.20
N VAL A 972 19.45 14.01 -13.65
CA VAL A 972 19.23 13.59 -12.25
C VAL A 972 20.56 13.41 -11.48
N ALA A 973 21.69 13.92 -12.00
CA ALA A 973 23.02 13.74 -11.42
C ALA A 973 24.08 14.87 -11.68
N TYR A 974 23.92 16.04 -11.06
CA TYR A 974 24.89 17.14 -10.81
C TYR A 974 26.30 17.00 -11.44
N ASP A 975 26.44 17.23 -12.74
CA ASP A 975 27.71 17.03 -13.47
C ASP A 975 28.16 18.09 -14.49
N THR A 976 27.41 19.15 -14.80
CA THR A 976 27.72 20.07 -15.93
C THR A 976 28.31 21.45 -15.60
N ALA A 977 28.59 21.75 -14.33
CA ALA A 977 29.17 23.02 -13.87
C ALA A 977 30.39 23.53 -14.72
N PHE A 978 30.12 24.47 -15.64
CA PHE A 978 31.02 24.95 -16.70
C PHE A 978 32.41 25.42 -16.24
N SER A 979 33.46 25.03 -16.97
CA SER A 979 34.84 25.45 -16.68
C SER A 979 35.30 26.65 -17.53
N VAL A 980 36.33 27.36 -17.05
CA VAL A 980 36.94 28.51 -17.75
C VAL A 980 37.62 28.12 -19.08
N SER A 981 37.84 26.81 -19.34
CA SER A 981 38.26 26.29 -20.65
C SER A 981 37.18 26.51 -21.72
N ASP A 982 35.92 26.37 -21.34
CA ASP A 982 34.85 26.08 -22.29
C ASP A 982 34.25 27.38 -22.83
N ALA A 983 34.32 28.45 -22.03
CA ALA A 983 34.20 29.84 -22.49
C ALA A 983 35.22 30.21 -23.60
N VAL A 984 36.41 29.57 -23.65
CA VAL A 984 37.40 29.77 -24.72
C VAL A 984 37.12 28.87 -25.93
N THR A 985 36.30 27.82 -25.77
CA THR A 985 35.87 26.91 -26.85
C THR A 985 34.60 27.42 -27.55
N ALA A 986 33.64 28.00 -26.81
CA ALA A 986 32.52 28.75 -27.38
C ALA A 986 32.99 29.87 -28.33
N LEU A 987 34.08 30.57 -27.97
CA LEU A 987 34.75 31.57 -28.82
C LEU A 987 35.36 31.00 -30.12
N LYS A 988 35.53 29.67 -30.25
CA LYS A 988 36.04 28.99 -31.46
C LYS A 988 34.93 28.39 -32.31
N ILE A 989 33.80 27.99 -31.71
CA ILE A 989 32.64 27.46 -32.44
C ILE A 989 31.94 28.58 -33.24
N LEU A 990 32.05 29.83 -32.77
CA LEU A 990 31.84 31.07 -33.54
C LEU A 990 32.67 31.18 -34.85
N ALA A 991 33.59 30.26 -35.12
CA ALA A 991 34.35 30.17 -36.37
C ALA A 991 33.90 29.06 -37.36
N GLY A 992 32.67 28.54 -37.19
CA GLY A 992 31.78 28.19 -38.31
C GLY A 992 31.74 26.76 -38.86
N MET A 993 30.64 26.47 -39.56
CA MET A 993 30.28 25.24 -40.32
C MET A 993 30.01 24.04 -39.38
N GLY A 994 28.78 23.59 -39.07
CA GLY A 994 27.53 23.46 -39.85
C GLY A 994 27.19 21.94 -39.94
N GLU A 995 25.97 21.41 -39.84
CA GLU A 995 24.58 21.94 -39.75
C GLU A 995 23.76 21.15 -38.69
N SER A 996 22.51 21.57 -38.41
CA SER A 996 21.60 20.99 -37.39
C SER A 996 20.36 20.35 -38.04
N PRO A 997 19.69 19.40 -37.35
CA PRO A 997 18.25 19.59 -37.04
C PRO A 997 17.84 19.08 -35.64
N ALA A 998 16.80 19.58 -34.95
CA ALA A 998 15.98 20.78 -35.15
C ALA A 998 15.22 21.12 -33.84
N GLY A 999 15.15 22.41 -33.44
CA GLY A 999 14.45 22.81 -32.19
C GLY A 999 14.04 24.29 -32.11
N SER A 1000 15.00 25.22 -32.17
CA SER A 1000 14.74 26.66 -31.92
C SER A 1000 15.22 27.60 -33.04
N ASN A 1001 14.54 28.74 -33.20
CA ASN A 1001 14.89 29.79 -34.17
C ASN A 1001 15.76 30.86 -33.48
N ALA A 1002 17.07 30.88 -33.75
CA ALA A 1002 18.08 31.75 -33.12
C ALA A 1002 18.03 33.24 -33.53
N ASP A 1003 16.85 33.73 -33.96
CA ASP A 1003 16.60 35.08 -34.43
C ASP A 1003 15.34 35.63 -33.73
N ALA A 1004 15.56 36.69 -32.94
CA ALA A 1004 14.60 37.22 -31.97
C ALA A 1004 13.62 38.22 -32.59
N ASP A 1005 14.07 39.09 -33.50
CA ASP A 1005 13.18 40.03 -34.21
C ASP A 1005 12.73 39.56 -35.61
N ARG A 1006 13.31 38.44 -36.09
CA ARG A 1006 12.88 37.63 -37.23
C ARG A 1006 13.07 38.27 -38.60
N ASP A 1007 14.12 39.08 -38.76
CA ASP A 1007 14.52 39.63 -40.06
C ASP A 1007 15.32 38.63 -40.93
N GLY A 1008 15.82 37.55 -40.34
CA GLY A 1008 16.55 36.47 -41.00
C GLY A 1008 18.08 36.62 -40.99
N THR A 1009 18.62 37.70 -40.41
CA THR A 1009 20.06 37.96 -40.30
C THR A 1009 20.45 38.47 -38.93
N VAL A 1010 20.80 37.55 -38.02
CA VAL A 1010 21.26 37.84 -36.64
C VAL A 1010 22.22 39.04 -36.60
N GLU A 1011 21.71 40.18 -36.14
CA GLU A 1011 22.49 41.38 -35.95
C GLU A 1011 23.02 41.44 -34.51
N VAL A 1012 23.89 42.41 -34.25
CA VAL A 1012 24.41 42.66 -32.90
C VAL A 1012 23.28 43.05 -31.92
N ILE A 1013 22.10 43.42 -32.41
CA ILE A 1013 20.96 43.83 -31.58
C ILE A 1013 20.22 42.64 -30.92
N ASP A 1014 20.10 41.51 -31.62
CA ASP A 1014 19.55 40.26 -31.08
C ASP A 1014 20.45 39.70 -29.98
N LEU A 1015 21.77 39.75 -30.21
CA LEU A 1015 22.78 39.40 -29.23
C LEU A 1015 22.69 40.24 -27.94
N VAL A 1016 22.23 41.50 -28.05
CA VAL A 1016 22.00 42.42 -26.92
C VAL A 1016 20.65 42.15 -26.22
N HIS A 1017 19.73 41.42 -26.84
CA HIS A 1017 18.51 40.93 -26.19
C HIS A 1017 18.83 39.71 -25.30
N ILE A 1018 19.48 38.68 -25.88
CA ILE A 1018 19.83 37.43 -25.18
C ILE A 1018 20.78 37.69 -24.00
N LEU A 1019 21.80 38.56 -24.17
CA LEU A 1019 22.69 38.96 -23.07
C LEU A 1019 22.00 39.82 -21.99
N ARG A 1020 20.78 40.33 -22.21
CA ARG A 1020 20.00 41.02 -21.18
C ARG A 1020 19.11 40.08 -20.38
N GLU A 1021 18.63 38.99 -20.95
CA GLU A 1021 17.87 37.97 -20.19
C GLU A 1021 18.80 37.18 -19.26
N ILE A 1022 19.98 36.77 -19.75
CA ILE A 1022 21.07 36.15 -18.95
C ILE A 1022 21.59 37.09 -17.83
N ALA A 1023 21.31 38.39 -17.90
CA ALA A 1023 21.69 39.37 -16.88
C ALA A 1023 20.55 39.77 -15.92
N VAL A 1024 19.32 39.27 -16.12
CA VAL A 1024 18.12 39.58 -15.33
C VAL A 1024 17.62 38.38 -14.52
N LEU A 1025 17.99 37.15 -14.87
CA LEU A 1025 17.89 35.98 -14.01
C LEU A 1025 19.14 35.87 -13.11
N LYS A 1026 19.21 36.74 -12.09
CA LYS A 1026 20.30 36.81 -11.11
C LYS A 1026 19.82 37.29 -9.73
#